data_AF-A0A4U5LT25-F1
#
_entry.id   AF-A0A4U5LT25-F1
#
_cell.length_a   1.000
_cell.length_b   1.000
_cell.length_c   1.000
_cell.angle_alpha   90.00
_cell.angle_beta   90.00
_cell.angle_gamma   90.00
#
_symmetry.space_group_name_H-M   'P 1'
#
loop_
_entity.id
_entity.type
_entity.pdbx_description
1 polymer ?
#
loop_
_entity_poly.entity_id
_entity_poly.type
_entity_poly.pdbx_seq_one_letter_code
_entity_poly.pdbx_strand_id
1 'polypeptide(L)'
;MVPPNDPSSLPLGICKPESPDKYFELLDGKFSVRGFPLLSEVPSNVVFAPFLSVYKSSDAPLALLQSVQALSHKGGFFGFHKDAPSDRLMNSIGKFTGREFLSIFRFKTWWCTMWMGSSGSDLQMETQWVLFNVPEIRSYVIIIPVIDGRFRSAFHPGTDGHVMICAESGSTKVTASSFDAIAYVHVSENPYNIMKEAYSALRVHLNTFKLLEEKTVPSLVDKFGWCTWDAFYLAVEPAGVWHGVNDFVEGGVSPRFLIIDDGWQSINTDDENPNEDAKNLVLGGTQMTSRLHRLDECDKFRKYKGGSMLGPNPTSFDPKKPKMLILKAIEIEHAENDRDKAIQSGVTDLSPFETKIQKLKQELDVVFVGEEKSVSSGSRSCKAESYGMKAFTRDLRTKFKGLDDIYVWHALCGAWGGVRPGCTNLNSKIISCKLSPGLDGTMADLAVVKIVEGGVGLVHPDQAGDFYDSMHSYLADVGITGVKVDVIHSLEYVSEDYGGRVELAKGYYKGLSDSLSKNFKGSGLISSMQQCNDFFFLGTKQISMGRVGDDFWFQDPNGDPMGVYWLQGVHMIHCAYNSMWMGQIIQPDWDMFQSDHPSAKFHGGSRAICGGPVYVSDSVGGHDFDLLKKLVYPDGTIPKCQDFALPTRDCLFRNPLFDKKTILKIWNFNKYGGVIGAFNCQGAGWDPKEQRIKGYSECYKPLPVSVQATDIEWDQKKEAAQMSEADEFIVYLNQAEELLLVSPESEAIQITIQPSTFEIFSFVPIKKLGGTGISFAPVGLANMFNSGGTIQEVEYFDSEAETCVKIEVKGGGSFLSYSNASPKKGFLNGAQAAFEWLDNGKLALNLPWTETAGGVSNVAFLF
;
A
#
# COMPACT_ATOMS: atom_id res chain seq x y z
N MET A 1 37.87 10.98 26.42
CA MET A 1 37.48 12.06 27.35
C MET A 1 37.73 13.38 26.66
N VAL A 2 36.66 14.01 26.17
CA VAL A 2 36.58 15.33 25.53
C VAL A 2 35.30 15.96 26.12
N PRO A 3 35.27 17.27 26.47
CA PRO A 3 34.26 17.81 27.40
C PRO A 3 32.89 18.04 26.74
N PRO A 4 31.82 18.17 27.53
CA PRO A 4 30.47 18.42 27.05
C PRO A 4 30.30 19.91 26.71
N ASN A 5 29.92 20.23 25.47
CA ASN A 5 29.54 21.59 25.10
C ASN A 5 28.01 21.73 25.10
N ASP A 6 27.61 22.76 25.82
CA ASP A 6 26.30 23.36 26.07
C ASP A 6 25.45 23.60 24.80
N PRO A 7 24.13 23.31 24.79
CA PRO A 7 23.25 23.64 23.67
C PRO A 7 22.67 25.05 23.84
N SER A 8 23.47 26.08 23.60
CA SER A 8 22.98 27.46 23.49
C SER A 8 22.89 27.90 22.02
N SER A 9 21.66 28.02 21.53
CA SER A 9 21.20 28.85 20.42
C SER A 9 22.27 29.60 19.60
N LEU A 10 22.61 29.08 18.42
CA LEU A 10 23.22 29.88 17.36
C LEU A 10 22.12 30.49 16.48
N PRO A 11 22.12 31.81 16.19
CA PRO A 11 21.19 32.39 15.25
C PRO A 11 21.57 31.91 13.84
N LEU A 12 20.71 31.10 13.22
CA LEU A 12 20.83 30.79 11.80
C LEU A 12 20.76 32.10 11.00
N GLY A 13 21.83 32.39 10.25
CA GLY A 13 21.90 33.54 9.36
C GLY A 13 20.76 33.51 8.35
N ILE A 14 19.88 34.51 8.44
CA ILE A 14 18.77 34.75 7.53
C ILE A 14 19.38 35.20 6.19
N CYS A 15 19.47 34.29 5.21
CA CYS A 15 19.51 34.72 3.81
C CYS A 15 18.13 35.28 3.46
N LYS A 16 17.99 36.61 3.44
CA LYS A 16 16.79 37.26 2.92
C LYS A 16 16.72 37.00 1.41
N PRO A 17 15.62 36.44 0.87
CA PRO A 17 15.39 36.45 -0.56
C PRO A 17 15.18 37.90 -1.03
N GLU A 18 15.69 38.21 -2.23
CA GLU A 18 15.32 39.40 -3.00
C GLU A 18 13.78 39.46 -3.15
N SER A 19 13.20 40.67 -3.12
CA SER A 19 11.78 41.02 -2.91
C SER A 19 10.75 39.86 -2.95
N PRO A 20 9.94 39.63 -1.89
CA PRO A 20 8.97 38.55 -1.89
C PRO A 20 7.83 38.89 -2.85
N ASP A 21 7.78 38.22 -4.00
CA ASP A 21 6.52 38.06 -4.71
C ASP A 21 5.52 37.52 -3.68
N LYS A 22 4.43 38.23 -3.43
CA LYS A 22 3.41 37.81 -2.48
C LYS A 22 2.61 36.67 -3.11
N TYR A 23 2.98 35.43 -2.79
CA TYR A 23 2.36 34.24 -3.38
C TYR A 23 0.91 34.05 -2.96
N PHE A 24 0.56 34.41 -1.73
CA PHE A 24 -0.79 34.24 -1.19
C PHE A 24 -1.34 35.54 -0.64
N GLU A 25 -2.63 35.75 -0.86
CA GLU A 25 -3.36 36.89 -0.31
C GLU A 25 -4.78 36.48 0.06
N LEU A 26 -5.19 36.78 1.29
CA LEU A 26 -6.58 36.72 1.72
C LEU A 26 -7.07 38.15 1.94
N LEU A 27 -7.89 38.64 1.01
CA LEU A 27 -8.41 40.01 1.03
C LEU A 27 -9.85 40.04 0.47
N ASP A 28 -10.73 40.82 1.11
CA ASP A 28 -12.12 41.02 0.66
C ASP A 28 -12.89 39.71 0.35
N GLY A 29 -12.70 38.70 1.22
CA GLY A 29 -13.34 37.38 1.06
C GLY A 29 -12.80 36.57 -0.12
N LYS A 30 -11.62 36.88 -0.64
CA LYS A 30 -10.95 36.12 -1.72
C LYS A 30 -9.60 35.65 -1.26
N PHE A 31 -9.34 34.36 -1.44
CA PHE A 31 -8.02 33.78 -1.30
C PHE A 31 -7.39 33.61 -2.69
N SER A 32 -6.32 34.37 -2.93
CA SER A 32 -5.63 34.42 -4.22
C SER A 32 -4.24 33.80 -4.13
N VAL A 33 -3.84 33.10 -5.19
CA VAL A 33 -2.51 32.52 -5.40
C VAL A 33 -1.86 33.20 -6.60
N ARG A 34 -0.70 33.85 -6.41
CA ARG A 34 -0.02 34.67 -7.43
C ARG A 34 -0.98 35.66 -8.11
N GLY A 35 -1.84 36.31 -7.31
CA GLY A 35 -2.86 37.27 -7.77
C GLY A 35 -4.12 36.65 -8.40
N PHE A 36 -4.15 35.34 -8.62
CA PHE A 36 -5.31 34.65 -9.17
C PHE A 36 -6.26 34.15 -8.05
N PRO A 37 -7.57 34.47 -8.07
CA PRO A 37 -8.50 34.08 -7.01
C PRO A 37 -8.82 32.58 -7.07
N LEU A 38 -8.26 31.80 -6.14
CA LEU A 38 -8.50 30.36 -6.04
C LEU A 38 -9.82 30.05 -5.32
N LEU A 39 -10.07 30.72 -4.19
CA LEU A 39 -11.32 30.61 -3.43
C LEU A 39 -11.97 31.99 -3.30
N SER A 40 -13.27 32.07 -3.53
CA SER A 40 -14.12 33.24 -3.27
C SER A 40 -15.00 33.04 -2.05
N GLU A 41 -15.70 34.09 -1.60
CA GLU A 41 -16.63 34.01 -0.47
C GLU A 41 -15.99 33.38 0.78
N VAL A 42 -14.69 33.62 0.99
CA VAL A 42 -13.96 33.17 2.17
C VAL A 42 -14.52 33.92 3.38
N PRO A 43 -15.08 33.21 4.38
CA PRO A 43 -15.68 33.86 5.54
C PRO A 43 -14.69 34.71 6.33
N SER A 44 -15.17 35.80 6.94
CA SER A 44 -14.32 36.72 7.73
C SER A 44 -13.70 36.08 8.98
N ASN A 45 -14.20 34.92 9.41
CA ASN A 45 -13.64 34.18 10.54
C ASN A 45 -12.50 33.23 10.14
N VAL A 46 -12.18 33.13 8.85
CA VAL A 46 -11.02 32.39 8.33
C VAL A 46 -9.81 33.31 8.31
N VAL A 47 -8.67 32.77 8.74
CA VAL A 47 -7.37 33.46 8.71
C VAL A 47 -6.38 32.68 7.85
N PHE A 48 -5.42 33.41 7.28
CA PHE A 48 -4.30 32.82 6.57
C PHE A 48 -2.98 33.28 7.17
N ALA A 49 -2.09 32.34 7.46
CA ALA A 49 -0.79 32.59 8.06
C ALA A 49 0.32 32.00 7.16
N PRO A 50 1.29 32.80 6.67
CA PRO A 50 2.45 32.27 5.95
C PRO A 50 3.21 31.23 6.79
N PHE A 51 3.88 30.27 6.16
CA PHE A 51 4.53 29.17 6.88
C PHE A 51 5.44 29.64 8.04
N LEU A 52 6.29 30.64 7.79
CA LEU A 52 7.24 31.14 8.79
C LEU A 52 6.60 31.84 10.00
N SER A 53 5.34 32.31 9.90
CA SER A 53 4.68 32.95 11.05
C SER A 53 4.16 31.95 12.08
N VAL A 54 4.01 30.67 11.72
CA VAL A 54 3.54 29.58 12.60
C VAL A 54 4.63 28.51 12.79
N TYR A 55 5.87 28.82 12.39
CA TYR A 55 6.99 27.90 12.50
C TYR A 55 7.34 27.61 13.97
N LYS A 56 7.61 26.33 14.26
CA LYS A 56 8.06 25.83 15.57
C LYS A 56 9.37 25.08 15.38
N SER A 57 10.15 24.91 16.46
CA SER A 57 11.35 24.08 16.44
C SER A 57 11.02 22.64 16.03
N SER A 58 11.85 22.04 15.17
CA SER A 58 11.66 20.69 14.64
C SER A 58 12.93 19.86 14.77
N ASP A 59 12.77 18.54 14.90
CA ASP A 59 13.85 17.55 14.90
C ASP A 59 14.23 17.06 13.49
N ALA A 60 13.65 17.65 12.45
CA ALA A 60 13.94 17.33 11.06
C ALA A 60 15.44 17.52 10.73
N PRO A 61 16.00 16.71 9.81
CA PRO A 61 17.37 16.87 9.35
C PRO A 61 17.66 18.30 8.82
N LEU A 62 18.88 18.80 9.02
CA LEU A 62 19.25 20.16 8.64
C LEU A 62 18.99 20.46 7.15
N ALA A 63 19.30 19.51 6.27
CA ALA A 63 19.05 19.67 4.84
C ALA A 63 17.56 19.86 4.52
N LEU A 64 16.69 19.12 5.22
CA LEU A 64 15.23 19.25 5.09
C LEU A 64 14.75 20.60 5.61
N LEU A 65 15.24 21.04 6.78
CA LEU A 65 14.94 22.36 7.33
C LEU A 65 15.32 23.49 6.38
N GLN A 66 16.52 23.42 5.78
CA GLN A 66 17.00 24.40 4.81
C GLN A 66 16.13 24.43 3.55
N SER A 67 15.77 23.26 3.02
CA SER A 67 14.90 23.13 1.85
C SER A 67 13.51 23.73 2.12
N VAL A 68 12.88 23.36 3.23
CA VAL A 68 11.56 23.89 3.64
C VAL A 68 11.63 25.40 3.89
N GLN A 69 12.70 25.91 4.50
CA GLN A 69 12.87 27.34 4.71
C GLN A 69 12.99 28.09 3.39
N ALA A 70 13.75 27.57 2.42
CA ALA A 70 13.89 28.16 1.08
C ALA A 70 12.55 28.23 0.33
N LEU A 71 11.70 27.22 0.50
CA LEU A 71 10.38 27.12 -0.14
C LEU A 71 9.22 27.64 0.71
N SER A 72 9.49 28.17 1.91
CA SER A 72 8.45 28.58 2.87
C SER A 72 7.50 29.67 2.35
N HIS A 73 7.94 30.46 1.38
CA HIS A 73 7.12 31.48 0.71
C HIS A 73 6.05 30.87 -0.23
N LYS A 74 6.22 29.60 -0.64
CA LYS A 74 5.27 28.85 -1.49
C LYS A 74 4.16 28.14 -0.70
N GLY A 75 4.10 28.28 0.62
CA GLY A 75 2.99 27.72 1.40
C GLY A 75 2.63 28.49 2.68
N GLY A 76 1.50 28.09 3.26
CA GLY A 76 0.97 28.67 4.48
C GLY A 76 -0.20 27.88 5.04
N PHE A 77 -0.81 28.38 6.09
CA PHE A 77 -1.85 27.69 6.83
C PHE A 77 -3.14 28.50 6.85
N PHE A 78 -4.25 27.80 6.67
CA PHE A 78 -5.57 28.28 7.04
C PHE A 78 -5.87 27.97 8.51
N GLY A 79 -6.46 28.94 9.18
CA GLY A 79 -7.07 28.81 10.50
C GLY A 79 -8.50 29.34 10.47
N PHE A 80 -9.28 29.09 11.52
CA PHE A 80 -10.56 29.75 11.70
C PHE A 80 -10.94 29.85 13.19
N HIS A 81 -11.87 30.76 13.50
CA HIS A 81 -12.45 30.88 14.84
C HIS A 81 -13.98 30.82 14.81
N LYS A 82 -14.58 30.42 15.93
CA LYS A 82 -16.02 30.37 16.20
C LYS A 82 -16.26 30.93 17.60
N ASP A 83 -17.46 31.44 17.86
CA ASP A 83 -17.77 32.07 19.15
C ASP A 83 -17.87 31.05 20.30
N ALA A 84 -18.42 29.86 20.02
CA ALA A 84 -18.62 28.81 21.01
C ALA A 84 -17.64 27.65 20.79
N PRO A 85 -17.00 27.14 21.87
CA PRO A 85 -16.18 25.95 21.78
C PRO A 85 -17.04 24.70 21.55
N SER A 86 -16.51 23.74 20.80
CA SER A 86 -17.14 22.45 20.51
C SER A 86 -16.09 21.38 20.31
N ASP A 87 -16.45 20.11 20.52
CA ASP A 87 -15.64 18.93 20.17
C ASP A 87 -15.67 18.65 18.66
N ARG A 88 -16.62 19.25 17.95
CA ARG A 88 -16.73 19.21 16.50
C ARG A 88 -17.16 20.57 15.95
N LEU A 89 -16.37 21.12 15.02
CA LEU A 89 -16.61 22.41 14.38
C LEU A 89 -16.59 22.28 12.86
N MET A 90 -17.64 22.80 12.23
CA MET A 90 -17.73 22.95 10.78
C MET A 90 -17.52 24.41 10.38
N ASN A 91 -16.66 24.66 9.41
CA ASN A 91 -16.47 25.99 8.84
C ASN A 91 -16.28 25.91 7.31
N SER A 92 -16.71 26.93 6.57
CA SER A 92 -16.29 27.03 5.17
C SER A 92 -14.91 27.69 5.09
N ILE A 93 -14.04 27.20 4.22
CA ILE A 93 -12.77 27.88 3.90
C ILE A 93 -12.87 28.75 2.64
N GLY A 94 -14.07 28.86 2.06
CA GLY A 94 -14.34 29.53 0.80
C GLY A 94 -15.00 28.61 -0.23
N LYS A 95 -15.24 29.16 -1.42
CA LYS A 95 -15.98 28.57 -2.52
C LYS A 95 -15.16 28.56 -3.79
N PHE A 96 -15.33 27.52 -4.60
CA PHE A 96 -14.87 27.50 -5.98
C PHE A 96 -15.87 26.75 -6.88
N THR A 97 -15.93 27.15 -8.15
CA THR A 97 -16.77 26.53 -9.19
C THR A 97 -16.07 26.61 -10.54
N GLY A 98 -16.21 25.59 -11.38
CA GLY A 98 -15.62 25.53 -12.71
C GLY A 98 -14.10 25.34 -12.73
N ARG A 99 -13.50 24.80 -11.66
CA ARG A 99 -12.06 24.51 -11.56
C ARG A 99 -11.82 23.04 -11.32
N GLU A 100 -11.19 22.37 -12.27
CA GLU A 100 -10.81 20.96 -12.15
C GLU A 100 -9.95 20.74 -10.89
N PHE A 101 -10.33 19.74 -10.10
CA PHE A 101 -9.55 19.26 -8.98
C PHE A 101 -9.42 17.74 -9.00
N LEU A 102 -8.35 17.27 -8.37
CA LEU A 102 -8.15 15.89 -7.92
C LEU A 102 -8.18 15.91 -6.39
N SER A 103 -8.79 14.90 -5.77
CA SER A 103 -8.81 14.75 -4.32
C SER A 103 -8.66 13.30 -3.93
N ILE A 104 -8.27 13.06 -2.69
CA ILE A 104 -8.34 11.74 -2.05
C ILE A 104 -9.28 11.84 -0.87
N PHE A 105 -10.21 10.89 -0.76
CA PHE A 105 -11.18 10.84 0.33
C PHE A 105 -11.35 9.43 0.88
N ARG A 106 -11.70 9.34 2.17
CA ARG A 106 -12.04 8.08 2.82
C ARG A 106 -13.43 7.64 2.35
N PHE A 107 -13.49 6.62 1.48
CA PHE A 107 -14.77 6.05 1.04
C PHE A 107 -15.27 4.97 2.00
N LYS A 108 -14.39 4.41 2.84
CA LYS A 108 -14.67 3.59 4.02
C LYS A 108 -13.89 4.15 5.19
N THR A 109 -14.12 3.61 6.39
CA THR A 109 -13.25 3.91 7.54
C THR A 109 -11.77 3.68 7.19
N TRP A 110 -11.43 2.58 6.54
CA TRP A 110 -10.03 2.16 6.44
C TRP A 110 -9.32 2.68 5.20
N TRP A 111 -10.10 3.02 4.17
CA TRP A 111 -9.64 3.08 2.79
C TRP A 111 -10.02 4.39 2.11
N CYS A 112 -9.06 4.89 1.34
CA CYS A 112 -9.15 6.08 0.53
C CYS A 112 -9.18 5.74 -0.95
N THR A 113 -9.85 6.60 -1.72
CA THR A 113 -9.83 6.55 -3.19
C THR A 113 -9.80 7.96 -3.77
N MET A 114 -9.49 8.06 -5.05
CA MET A 114 -9.46 9.33 -5.75
C MET A 114 -10.86 9.80 -6.12
N TRP A 115 -11.04 11.12 -6.17
CA TRP A 115 -12.22 11.74 -6.73
C TRP A 115 -11.85 13.01 -7.48
N MET A 116 -12.57 13.27 -8.57
CA MET A 116 -12.36 14.43 -9.43
C MET A 116 -13.66 15.19 -9.60
N GLY A 117 -13.56 16.51 -9.68
CA GLY A 117 -14.72 17.38 -9.86
C GLY A 117 -14.30 18.78 -10.29
N SER A 118 -15.25 19.71 -10.26
CA SER A 118 -15.05 21.10 -10.69
C SER A 118 -15.58 22.16 -9.72
N SER A 119 -16.24 21.74 -8.65
CA SER A 119 -16.87 22.60 -7.64
C SER A 119 -16.58 22.09 -6.23
N GLY A 120 -16.55 22.98 -5.23
CA GLY A 120 -16.42 22.54 -3.82
C GLY A 120 -17.57 21.63 -3.37
N SER A 121 -18.72 21.69 -4.05
CA SER A 121 -19.85 20.77 -3.84
C SER A 121 -19.63 19.36 -4.40
N ASP A 122 -18.65 19.17 -5.29
CA ASP A 122 -18.35 17.85 -5.86
C ASP A 122 -17.44 17.03 -4.94
N LEU A 123 -16.84 17.64 -3.90
CA LEU A 123 -16.01 16.95 -2.92
C LEU A 123 -16.78 15.81 -2.25
N GLN A 124 -16.05 14.81 -1.79
CA GLN A 124 -16.64 13.71 -1.04
C GLN A 124 -16.40 13.90 0.47
N MET A 125 -17.23 13.25 1.29
CA MET A 125 -17.04 13.23 2.74
C MET A 125 -15.63 12.72 3.07
N GLU A 126 -15.05 13.23 4.16
CA GLU A 126 -13.72 12.79 4.63
C GLU A 126 -12.58 12.93 3.61
N THR A 127 -12.59 14.00 2.81
CA THR A 127 -11.51 14.33 1.88
C THR A 127 -10.23 14.73 2.63
N GLN A 128 -9.13 14.02 2.36
CA GLN A 128 -7.82 14.11 3.00
C GLN A 128 -6.88 15.15 2.34
N TRP A 129 -7.11 15.49 1.08
CA TRP A 129 -6.47 16.62 0.40
C TRP A 129 -7.18 16.92 -0.93
N VAL A 130 -7.01 18.16 -1.43
CA VAL A 130 -7.49 18.60 -2.74
C VAL A 130 -6.36 19.27 -3.50
N LEU A 131 -6.11 18.83 -4.73
CA LEU A 131 -5.14 19.36 -5.68
C LEU A 131 -5.90 20.05 -6.82
N PHE A 132 -5.61 21.33 -7.04
CA PHE A 132 -6.17 22.14 -8.10
C PHE A 132 -5.21 22.24 -9.28
N ASN A 133 -5.74 22.15 -10.49
CA ASN A 133 -5.07 22.63 -11.68
C ASN A 133 -5.34 24.15 -11.84
N VAL A 134 -4.29 24.96 -11.91
CA VAL A 134 -4.39 26.43 -12.04
C VAL A 134 -3.62 26.89 -13.28
N PRO A 135 -4.14 26.60 -14.50
CA PRO A 135 -3.47 26.90 -15.76
C PRO A 135 -3.21 28.40 -15.94
N GLU A 136 -4.02 29.26 -15.33
CA GLU A 136 -3.90 30.73 -15.41
C GLU A 136 -2.56 31.24 -14.87
N ILE A 137 -1.95 30.50 -13.94
CA ILE A 137 -0.63 30.79 -13.36
C ILE A 137 0.37 29.65 -13.61
N ARG A 138 0.05 28.71 -14.51
CA ARG A 138 0.86 27.52 -14.84
C ARG A 138 1.36 26.76 -13.60
N SER A 139 0.47 26.60 -12.62
CA SER A 139 0.82 25.97 -11.35
C SER A 139 -0.30 25.05 -10.87
N TYR A 140 0.05 24.22 -9.89
CA TYR A 140 -0.85 23.41 -9.11
C TYR A 140 -0.92 23.97 -7.70
N VAL A 141 -2.07 23.84 -7.06
CA VAL A 141 -2.24 24.23 -5.65
C VAL A 141 -2.83 23.07 -4.88
N ILE A 142 -2.20 22.64 -3.79
CA ILE A 142 -2.74 21.61 -2.91
C ILE A 142 -3.22 22.25 -1.61
N ILE A 143 -4.34 21.76 -1.08
CA ILE A 143 -4.81 22.06 0.27
C ILE A 143 -4.99 20.75 1.03
N ILE A 144 -4.35 20.66 2.20
CA ILE A 144 -4.29 19.45 3.05
C ILE A 144 -4.85 19.80 4.44
N PRO A 145 -5.98 19.24 4.87
CA PRO A 145 -6.42 19.28 6.27
C PRO A 145 -5.39 18.59 7.16
N VAL A 146 -5.07 19.21 8.29
CA VAL A 146 -4.03 18.73 9.24
C VAL A 146 -4.56 18.67 10.66
N ILE A 147 -3.69 18.25 11.57
CA ILE A 147 -3.95 18.26 13.01
C ILE A 147 -3.53 19.62 13.58
N ASP A 148 -4.42 20.23 14.37
CA ASP A 148 -4.09 21.38 15.21
C ASP A 148 -4.51 21.09 16.66
N GLY A 149 -3.53 21.12 17.57
CA GLY A 149 -3.72 20.73 18.97
C GLY A 149 -4.21 19.28 19.11
N ARG A 150 -5.43 19.12 19.65
CA ARG A 150 -6.09 17.82 19.87
C ARG A 150 -7.16 17.49 18.81
N PHE A 151 -7.22 18.28 17.74
CA PHE A 151 -8.22 18.15 16.70
C PHE A 151 -7.59 17.69 15.40
N ARG A 152 -8.22 16.73 14.76
CA ARG A 152 -7.95 16.35 13.37
C ARG A 152 -8.95 17.06 12.48
N SER A 153 -8.59 17.32 11.23
CA SER A 153 -9.54 17.83 10.25
C SER A 153 -9.60 17.04 8.95
N ALA A 154 -10.71 17.19 8.25
CA ALA A 154 -10.94 16.72 6.87
C ALA A 154 -11.89 17.67 6.13
N PHE A 155 -11.87 17.63 4.80
CA PHE A 155 -12.80 18.38 3.97
C PHE A 155 -14.08 17.59 3.68
N HIS A 156 -15.21 18.28 3.72
CA HIS A 156 -16.54 17.79 3.35
C HIS A 156 -17.11 18.68 2.23
N PRO A 157 -18.02 18.17 1.38
CA PRO A 157 -18.74 19.00 0.43
C PRO A 157 -19.60 20.05 1.13
N GLY A 158 -19.55 21.28 0.63
CA GLY A 158 -20.48 22.35 0.98
C GLY A 158 -21.53 22.56 -0.11
N THR A 159 -22.57 23.32 0.22
CA THR A 159 -23.57 23.78 -0.75
C THR A 159 -23.03 24.93 -1.60
N ASP A 160 -23.50 25.08 -2.84
CA ASP A 160 -23.16 26.20 -3.73
C ASP A 160 -21.64 26.39 -3.92
N GLY A 161 -20.89 25.30 -4.10
CA GLY A 161 -19.46 25.31 -4.35
C GLY A 161 -18.57 25.59 -3.14
N HIS A 162 -19.12 25.73 -1.94
CA HIS A 162 -18.33 25.88 -0.72
C HIS A 162 -17.54 24.60 -0.41
N VAL A 163 -16.32 24.78 0.09
CA VAL A 163 -15.51 23.74 0.72
C VAL A 163 -15.66 23.85 2.23
N MET A 164 -16.09 22.77 2.87
CA MET A 164 -16.27 22.71 4.32
C MET A 164 -15.09 21.99 4.95
N ILE A 165 -14.54 22.53 6.03
CA ILE A 165 -13.58 21.84 6.90
C ILE A 165 -14.28 21.41 8.19
N CYS A 166 -14.13 20.14 8.54
CA CYS A 166 -14.61 19.53 9.79
C CYS A 166 -13.41 19.36 10.71
N ALA A 167 -13.33 20.12 11.80
CA ALA A 167 -12.37 19.89 12.87
C ALA A 167 -13.04 19.10 14.00
N GLU A 168 -12.47 17.97 14.39
CA GLU A 168 -13.04 17.09 15.42
C GLU A 168 -11.97 16.52 16.37
N SER A 169 -12.31 16.49 17.67
CA SER A 169 -11.47 15.86 18.71
C SER A 169 -11.87 14.41 18.98
N GLY A 170 -13.09 13.99 18.62
CA GLY A 170 -13.64 12.67 18.95
C GLY A 170 -14.04 12.49 20.42
N SER A 171 -14.03 13.57 21.22
CA SER A 171 -14.40 13.54 22.64
C SER A 171 -15.19 14.77 23.04
N THR A 172 -16.38 14.59 23.63
CA THR A 172 -17.20 15.70 24.13
C THR A 172 -16.53 16.52 25.24
N LYS A 173 -15.46 15.99 25.83
CA LYS A 173 -14.66 16.60 26.90
C LYS A 173 -13.51 17.45 26.37
N VAL A 174 -13.21 17.37 25.07
CA VAL A 174 -12.13 18.09 24.42
C VAL A 174 -12.73 19.05 23.40
N THR A 175 -12.92 20.29 23.83
CA THR A 175 -13.52 21.34 23.02
C THR A 175 -12.50 22.43 22.67
N ALA A 176 -12.67 23.04 21.50
CA ALA A 176 -11.92 24.22 21.07
C ALA A 176 -12.85 25.14 20.29
N SER A 177 -12.49 26.42 20.18
CA SER A 177 -13.24 27.42 19.41
C SER A 177 -12.39 28.10 18.33
N SER A 178 -11.06 27.91 18.32
CA SER A 178 -10.17 28.46 17.30
C SER A 178 -9.06 27.49 16.93
N PHE A 179 -8.60 27.63 15.68
CA PHE A 179 -7.47 26.91 15.13
C PHE A 179 -6.61 27.86 14.30
N ASP A 180 -5.30 27.77 14.45
CA ASP A 180 -4.34 28.64 13.77
C ASP A 180 -3.81 28.00 12.48
N ALA A 181 -3.71 26.67 12.48
CA ALA A 181 -3.08 25.92 11.38
C ALA A 181 -3.80 24.58 11.12
N ILE A 182 -5.09 24.64 10.81
CA ILE A 182 -5.94 23.46 10.63
C ILE A 182 -5.92 22.90 9.20
N ALA A 183 -5.47 23.69 8.21
CA ALA A 183 -5.19 23.20 6.85
C ALA A 183 -3.97 23.88 6.27
N TYR A 184 -3.15 23.15 5.52
CA TYR A 184 -1.97 23.65 4.84
C TYR A 184 -2.23 23.82 3.35
N VAL A 185 -1.75 24.92 2.76
CA VAL A 185 -1.79 25.17 1.32
C VAL A 185 -0.39 25.37 0.78
N HIS A 186 -0.12 24.79 -0.41
CA HIS A 186 1.14 24.92 -1.12
C HIS A 186 0.90 25.12 -2.61
N VAL A 187 1.79 25.83 -3.30
CA VAL A 187 1.76 26.01 -4.75
C VAL A 187 3.08 25.59 -5.38
N SER A 188 3.00 24.85 -6.49
CA SER A 188 4.18 24.41 -7.24
C SER A 188 3.86 24.32 -8.72
N GLU A 189 4.86 24.47 -9.58
CA GLU A 189 4.73 24.35 -11.03
C GLU A 189 4.59 22.89 -11.50
N ASN A 190 4.94 21.92 -10.64
CA ASN A 190 4.93 20.49 -10.95
C ASN A 190 4.04 19.74 -9.91
N PRO A 191 3.11 18.87 -10.36
CA PRO A 191 2.13 18.22 -9.48
C PRO A 191 2.69 17.07 -8.64
N TYR A 192 3.94 16.67 -8.87
CA TYR A 192 4.66 15.67 -8.08
C TYR A 192 5.57 16.36 -7.06
N ASN A 193 6.27 17.43 -7.47
CA ASN A 193 7.04 18.27 -6.55
C ASN A 193 6.16 18.83 -5.43
N ILE A 194 4.92 19.25 -5.75
CA ILE A 194 3.99 19.78 -4.74
C ILE A 194 3.71 18.80 -3.60
N MET A 195 3.67 17.48 -3.88
CA MET A 195 3.49 16.46 -2.86
C MET A 195 4.72 16.42 -1.96
N LYS A 196 5.91 16.31 -2.53
CA LYS A 196 7.17 16.29 -1.78
C LYS A 196 7.37 17.56 -0.94
N GLU A 197 7.15 18.73 -1.54
CA GLU A 197 7.29 20.04 -0.90
C GLU A 197 6.28 20.21 0.24
N ALA A 198 5.00 19.87 0.02
CA ALA A 198 3.97 20.03 1.02
C ALA A 198 4.15 19.09 2.22
N TYR A 199 4.42 17.80 1.98
CA TYR A 199 4.65 16.85 3.07
C TYR A 199 5.96 17.12 3.81
N SER A 200 6.98 17.68 3.16
CA SER A 200 8.19 18.19 3.82
C SER A 200 7.88 19.35 4.77
N ALA A 201 7.07 20.32 4.33
CA ALA A 201 6.64 21.42 5.18
C ALA A 201 5.81 20.93 6.38
N LEU A 202 4.91 19.97 6.16
CA LEU A 202 4.12 19.35 7.23
C LEU A 202 4.99 18.56 8.22
N ARG A 203 6.00 17.83 7.73
CA ARG A 203 6.98 17.11 8.56
C ARG A 203 7.69 18.06 9.52
N VAL A 204 8.10 19.23 9.02
CA VAL A 204 8.76 20.27 9.83
C VAL A 204 7.77 20.94 10.80
N HIS A 205 6.55 21.25 10.34
CA HIS A 205 5.56 21.95 11.17
C HIS A 205 5.00 21.08 12.30
N LEU A 206 4.53 19.87 11.98
CA LEU A 206 3.88 18.97 12.94
C LEU A 206 4.91 18.27 13.84
N ASN A 207 6.07 17.91 13.29
CA ASN A 207 7.18 17.30 14.02
C ASN A 207 6.83 15.99 14.77
N THR A 208 5.83 15.26 14.29
CA THR A 208 5.31 14.03 14.92
C THR A 208 5.53 12.76 14.08
N PHE A 209 5.78 12.91 12.79
CA PHE A 209 6.05 11.82 11.85
C PHE A 209 7.40 12.00 11.16
N LYS A 210 7.76 11.09 10.26
CA LYS A 210 8.97 11.14 9.43
C LYS A 210 8.65 10.82 7.96
N LEU A 211 9.35 11.48 7.04
CA LEU A 211 9.30 11.16 5.61
C LEU A 211 9.92 9.78 5.34
N LEU A 212 9.60 9.19 4.19
CA LEU A 212 10.14 7.88 3.80
C LEU A 212 11.68 7.88 3.75
N GLU A 213 12.28 8.96 3.24
CA GLU A 213 13.74 9.15 3.15
C GLU A 213 14.46 9.21 4.52
N GLU A 214 13.73 9.47 5.60
CA GLU A 214 14.26 9.47 6.97
C GLU A 214 14.18 8.08 7.65
N LYS A 215 13.65 7.06 6.95
CA LYS A 215 13.31 5.75 7.52
C LYS A 215 13.95 4.59 6.77
N THR A 216 14.10 3.47 7.48
CA THR A 216 14.54 2.21 6.89
C THR A 216 13.33 1.43 6.39
N VAL A 217 13.28 1.16 5.09
CA VAL A 217 12.28 0.29 4.47
C VAL A 217 12.57 -1.18 4.84
N PRO A 218 11.55 -2.03 5.05
CA PRO A 218 11.77 -3.41 5.45
C PRO A 218 12.44 -4.22 4.33
N SER A 219 13.21 -5.25 4.68
CA SER A 219 13.94 -6.09 3.71
C SER A 219 13.05 -6.90 2.77
N LEU A 220 11.74 -6.97 3.00
CA LEU A 220 10.82 -7.69 2.12
C LEU A 220 10.44 -6.91 0.85
N VAL A 221 10.77 -5.61 0.77
CA VAL A 221 10.31 -4.72 -0.30
C VAL A 221 10.74 -5.17 -1.71
N ASP A 222 11.84 -5.89 -1.83
CA ASP A 222 12.41 -6.39 -3.09
C ASP A 222 12.32 -7.92 -3.22
N LYS A 223 11.34 -8.51 -2.52
CA LYS A 223 11.19 -9.95 -2.42
C LYS A 223 9.80 -10.42 -2.83
N PHE A 224 9.75 -11.69 -3.18
CA PHE A 224 8.52 -12.45 -3.34
C PHE A 224 8.08 -13.07 -2.01
N GLY A 225 6.79 -13.06 -1.74
CA GLY A 225 6.22 -13.70 -0.55
C GLY A 225 4.85 -14.33 -0.78
N TRP A 226 4.32 -14.91 0.29
CA TRP A 226 2.99 -15.50 0.33
C TRP A 226 2.25 -15.08 1.60
N CYS A 227 0.99 -14.71 1.47
CA CYS A 227 0.10 -14.37 2.58
C CYS A 227 -0.99 -15.44 2.70
N THR A 228 -1.24 -15.91 3.91
CA THR A 228 -2.15 -17.05 4.15
C THR A 228 -3.64 -16.68 4.12
N TRP A 229 -3.99 -15.40 3.94
CA TRP A 229 -5.37 -14.91 4.08
C TRP A 229 -6.35 -15.60 3.12
N ASP A 230 -6.26 -15.41 1.81
CA ASP A 230 -7.24 -16.02 0.90
C ASP A 230 -7.10 -17.55 0.82
N ALA A 231 -5.92 -18.08 1.18
CA ALA A 231 -5.63 -19.50 1.16
C ALA A 231 -6.40 -20.28 2.24
N PHE A 232 -6.60 -19.67 3.41
CA PHE A 232 -7.19 -20.36 4.57
C PHE A 232 -8.19 -19.54 5.39
N TYR A 233 -8.16 -18.21 5.28
CA TYR A 233 -8.78 -17.29 6.23
C TYR A 233 -8.47 -17.74 7.67
N LEU A 234 -9.50 -17.83 8.51
CA LEU A 234 -9.36 -18.21 9.91
C LEU A 234 -9.05 -19.70 10.11
N ALA A 235 -9.09 -20.52 9.05
CA ALA A 235 -8.75 -21.94 9.10
C ALA A 235 -7.24 -22.21 8.96
N VAL A 236 -6.39 -21.17 8.93
CA VAL A 236 -4.92 -21.33 8.79
C VAL A 236 -4.33 -22.26 9.86
N GLU A 237 -3.48 -23.20 9.44
CA GLU A 237 -2.85 -24.18 10.33
C GLU A 237 -1.41 -24.53 9.88
N PRO A 238 -0.54 -25.00 10.80
CA PRO A 238 0.86 -25.28 10.48
C PRO A 238 1.10 -26.21 9.28
N ALA A 239 0.28 -27.27 9.13
CA ALA A 239 0.42 -28.21 8.02
C ALA A 239 0.14 -27.53 6.68
N GLY A 240 -0.98 -26.82 6.56
CA GLY A 240 -1.34 -26.07 5.35
C GLY A 240 -0.30 -25.03 4.97
N VAL A 241 0.21 -24.28 5.95
CA VAL A 241 1.28 -23.29 5.72
C VAL A 241 2.56 -23.94 5.22
N TRP A 242 2.98 -25.07 5.82
CA TRP A 242 4.18 -25.76 5.35
C TRP A 242 4.02 -26.26 3.90
N HIS A 243 2.87 -26.87 3.57
CA HIS A 243 2.62 -27.41 2.23
C HIS A 243 2.52 -26.31 1.18
N GLY A 244 1.88 -25.18 1.50
CA GLY A 244 1.85 -24.03 0.59
C GLY A 244 3.25 -23.48 0.28
N VAL A 245 4.11 -23.31 1.29
CA VAL A 245 5.51 -22.89 1.05
C VAL A 245 6.28 -23.92 0.23
N ASN A 246 6.02 -25.22 0.45
CA ASN A 246 6.65 -26.30 -0.31
C ASN A 246 6.20 -26.31 -1.78
N ASP A 247 4.91 -26.09 -2.06
CA ASP A 247 4.38 -26.02 -3.42
C ASP A 247 5.11 -24.96 -4.26
N PHE A 248 5.36 -23.78 -3.68
CA PHE A 248 6.11 -22.73 -4.35
C PHE A 248 7.56 -23.14 -4.67
N VAL A 249 8.24 -23.77 -3.71
CA VAL A 249 9.61 -24.27 -3.90
C VAL A 249 9.67 -25.35 -4.97
N GLU A 250 8.71 -26.29 -4.98
CA GLU A 250 8.60 -27.32 -6.02
C GLU A 250 8.23 -26.74 -7.38
N GLY A 251 7.46 -25.65 -7.42
CA GLY A 251 7.13 -24.87 -8.61
C GLY A 251 8.29 -24.04 -9.18
N GLY A 252 9.41 -23.96 -8.46
CA GLY A 252 10.63 -23.25 -8.86
C GLY A 252 10.64 -21.76 -8.55
N VAL A 253 9.77 -21.29 -7.64
CA VAL A 253 9.70 -19.89 -7.20
C VAL A 253 9.69 -19.88 -5.67
N SER A 254 10.82 -19.56 -5.02
CA SER A 254 10.90 -19.67 -3.56
C SER A 254 10.41 -18.39 -2.86
N PRO A 255 9.37 -18.42 -1.99
CA PRO A 255 8.99 -17.26 -1.20
C PRO A 255 10.10 -16.92 -0.21
N ARG A 256 10.49 -15.65 -0.13
CA ARG A 256 11.45 -15.16 0.85
C ARG A 256 10.79 -14.66 2.13
N PHE A 257 9.51 -14.33 2.05
CA PHE A 257 8.73 -13.98 3.23
C PHE A 257 7.36 -14.65 3.22
N LEU A 258 6.84 -14.88 4.42
CA LEU A 258 5.53 -15.45 4.69
C LEU A 258 4.77 -14.51 5.63
N ILE A 259 3.51 -14.21 5.32
CA ILE A 259 2.59 -13.55 6.25
C ILE A 259 1.57 -14.59 6.70
N ILE A 260 1.63 -14.98 7.98
CA ILE A 260 0.56 -15.76 8.62
C ILE A 260 -0.51 -14.75 9.05
N ASP A 261 -1.51 -14.61 8.19
CA ASP A 261 -2.62 -13.66 8.37
C ASP A 261 -3.61 -14.13 9.46
N ASP A 262 -4.72 -13.41 9.66
CA ASP A 262 -5.68 -13.63 10.76
C ASP A 262 -6.13 -15.11 10.88
N GLY A 263 -6.34 -15.56 12.12
CA GLY A 263 -6.64 -16.96 12.48
C GLY A 263 -5.58 -17.67 13.30
N TRP A 264 -4.39 -17.08 13.53
CA TRP A 264 -3.36 -17.66 14.40
C TRP A 264 -3.47 -17.20 15.88
N GLN A 265 -4.22 -16.13 16.14
CA GLN A 265 -4.33 -15.51 17.47
C GLN A 265 -5.24 -16.28 18.44
N SER A 266 -4.91 -16.28 19.73
CA SER A 266 -5.75 -16.84 20.80
C SER A 266 -6.94 -15.93 21.10
N ILE A 267 -8.07 -16.14 20.42
CA ILE A 267 -9.27 -15.31 20.52
C ILE A 267 -10.49 -16.10 21.01
N ASN A 268 -11.40 -15.42 21.69
CA ASN A 268 -12.73 -15.93 22.03
C ASN A 268 -13.75 -14.79 22.19
N THR A 269 -15.03 -15.13 22.25
CA THR A 269 -16.10 -14.18 22.56
C THR A 269 -16.35 -14.07 24.07
N ASP A 270 -17.03 -13.01 24.51
CA ASP A 270 -17.23 -12.75 25.94
C ASP A 270 -18.10 -13.79 26.65
N ASP A 271 -18.97 -14.48 25.91
CA ASP A 271 -19.88 -15.53 26.37
C ASP A 271 -19.23 -16.92 26.42
N GLU A 272 -18.08 -17.11 25.80
CA GLU A 272 -17.31 -18.35 25.82
C GLU A 272 -16.40 -18.48 27.06
N ASN A 273 -15.89 -19.70 27.31
CA ASN A 273 -14.92 -19.95 28.37
C ASN A 273 -13.67 -19.07 28.16
N PRO A 274 -13.29 -18.22 29.15
CA PRO A 274 -12.18 -17.29 29.00
C PRO A 274 -10.81 -17.91 28.79
N ASN A 275 -10.67 -19.23 29.01
CA ASN A 275 -9.40 -19.94 28.88
C ASN A 275 -9.33 -20.84 27.64
N GLU A 276 -10.34 -20.83 26.77
CA GLU A 276 -10.38 -21.63 25.55
C GLU A 276 -10.50 -20.72 24.32
N ASP A 277 -9.89 -21.15 23.21
CA ASP A 277 -10.04 -20.48 21.92
C ASP A 277 -11.42 -20.77 21.33
N ALA A 278 -11.99 -19.78 20.64
CA ALA A 278 -13.20 -19.96 19.82
C ALA A 278 -12.97 -21.06 18.77
N LYS A 279 -14.02 -21.86 18.54
CA LYS A 279 -13.97 -23.01 17.61
C LYS A 279 -14.71 -22.69 16.33
N ASN A 280 -14.35 -23.40 15.26
CA ASN A 280 -15.06 -23.43 13.97
C ASN A 280 -15.18 -22.07 13.26
N LEU A 281 -14.24 -21.15 13.50
CA LEU A 281 -14.12 -19.91 12.74
C LEU A 281 -13.47 -20.18 11.37
N VAL A 282 -14.11 -19.73 10.30
CA VAL A 282 -13.64 -19.92 8.91
C VAL A 282 -13.47 -18.59 8.19
N LEU A 283 -14.55 -17.81 8.02
CA LEU A 283 -14.54 -16.52 7.31
C LEU A 283 -14.58 -15.33 8.26
N GLY A 284 -14.32 -14.15 7.69
CA GLY A 284 -14.54 -12.88 8.36
C GLY A 284 -16.00 -12.63 8.74
N GLY A 285 -16.22 -11.87 9.81
CA GLY A 285 -17.53 -11.53 10.35
C GLY A 285 -17.62 -11.79 11.85
N THR A 286 -17.82 -13.06 12.26
CA THR A 286 -18.05 -13.40 13.68
C THR A 286 -16.81 -13.15 14.55
N GLN A 287 -15.61 -13.39 14.02
CA GLN A 287 -14.37 -13.13 14.74
C GLN A 287 -14.14 -11.64 15.02
N MET A 288 -14.84 -10.74 14.31
CA MET A 288 -14.66 -9.30 14.47
C MET A 288 -15.14 -8.78 15.84
N THR A 289 -15.95 -9.54 16.57
CA THR A 289 -16.34 -9.25 17.96
C THR A 289 -15.48 -9.98 18.99
N SER A 290 -14.60 -10.90 18.55
CA SER A 290 -13.75 -11.70 19.43
C SER A 290 -12.54 -10.92 19.93
N ARG A 291 -12.03 -11.32 21.10
CA ARG A 291 -10.95 -10.62 21.80
C ARG A 291 -9.80 -11.55 22.13
N LEU A 292 -8.60 -10.99 22.20
CA LEU A 292 -7.44 -11.72 22.73
C LEU A 292 -7.66 -12.05 24.19
N HIS A 293 -7.72 -13.34 24.53
CA HIS A 293 -7.62 -13.77 25.92
C HIS A 293 -6.17 -14.08 26.30
N ARG A 294 -5.30 -14.34 25.30
CA ARG A 294 -3.85 -14.52 25.44
C ARG A 294 -3.10 -13.78 24.33
N LEU A 295 -1.83 -13.49 24.59
CA LEU A 295 -0.94 -12.80 23.65
C LEU A 295 -0.09 -13.76 22.79
N ASP A 296 -0.16 -15.06 23.04
CA ASP A 296 0.54 -16.10 22.28
C ASP A 296 -0.39 -16.82 21.30
N GLU A 297 0.18 -17.68 20.44
CA GLU A 297 -0.55 -18.36 19.36
C GLU A 297 -1.68 -19.26 19.88
N CYS A 298 -2.73 -19.41 19.08
CA CYS A 298 -3.85 -20.28 19.38
C CYS A 298 -3.48 -21.77 19.38
N ASP A 299 -4.44 -22.58 19.82
CA ASP A 299 -4.34 -24.03 19.94
C ASP A 299 -3.86 -24.74 18.67
N LYS A 300 -4.22 -24.24 17.47
CA LYS A 300 -3.79 -24.83 16.18
C LYS A 300 -2.26 -24.86 16.07
N PHE A 301 -1.61 -23.76 16.44
CA PHE A 301 -0.15 -23.63 16.38
C PHE A 301 0.52 -24.17 17.63
N ARG A 302 -0.09 -23.98 18.82
CA ARG A 302 0.43 -24.49 20.10
C ARG A 302 0.61 -26.01 20.11
N LYS A 303 -0.27 -26.74 19.43
CA LYS A 303 -0.24 -28.21 19.32
C LYS A 303 0.80 -28.73 18.32
N TYR A 304 1.41 -27.86 17.51
CA TYR A 304 2.44 -28.26 16.56
C TYR A 304 3.60 -28.95 17.28
N LYS A 305 4.06 -30.08 16.74
CA LYS A 305 5.19 -30.85 17.28
C LYS A 305 6.39 -30.72 16.34
N GLY A 306 7.49 -30.17 16.85
CA GLY A 306 8.73 -30.04 16.10
C GLY A 306 9.21 -31.38 15.52
N GLY A 307 9.66 -31.33 14.27
CA GLY A 307 10.07 -32.44 13.44
C GLY A 307 8.93 -33.10 12.66
N SER A 308 7.65 -32.77 12.92
CA SER A 308 6.53 -33.47 12.28
C SER A 308 6.44 -33.25 10.77
N MET A 309 6.98 -32.14 10.26
CA MET A 309 7.03 -31.84 8.82
C MET A 309 8.39 -32.13 8.18
N LEU A 310 9.42 -32.38 8.99
CA LEU A 310 10.79 -32.65 8.51
C LEU A 310 11.11 -34.14 8.43
N GLY A 311 10.35 -34.97 9.15
CA GLY A 311 10.54 -36.41 9.20
C GLY A 311 10.18 -37.11 7.87
N PRO A 312 10.50 -38.40 7.75
CA PRO A 312 10.23 -39.19 6.54
C PRO A 312 8.74 -39.32 6.19
N ASN A 313 7.86 -39.12 7.19
CA ASN A 313 6.41 -39.14 7.04
C ASN A 313 5.86 -37.78 7.53
N PRO A 314 5.93 -36.73 6.70
CA PRO A 314 5.38 -35.43 7.05
C PRO A 314 3.86 -35.54 7.29
N THR A 315 3.31 -34.72 8.19
CA THR A 315 1.86 -34.65 8.40
C THR A 315 1.16 -34.37 7.07
N SER A 316 0.20 -35.21 6.71
CA SER A 316 -0.60 -35.04 5.50
C SER A 316 -1.51 -33.82 5.61
N PHE A 317 -1.77 -33.18 4.47
CA PHE A 317 -2.68 -32.05 4.36
C PHE A 317 -3.54 -32.24 3.12
N ASP A 318 -4.86 -32.07 3.26
CA ASP A 318 -5.77 -32.08 2.12
C ASP A 318 -5.98 -30.65 1.60
N PRO A 319 -5.40 -30.27 0.44
CA PRO A 319 -5.54 -28.92 -0.10
C PRO A 319 -6.98 -28.57 -0.51
N LYS A 320 -7.87 -29.56 -0.62
CA LYS A 320 -9.29 -29.31 -0.91
C LYS A 320 -10.07 -28.90 0.33
N LYS A 321 -9.60 -29.28 1.53
CA LYS A 321 -10.33 -29.02 2.78
C LYS A 321 -10.55 -27.53 3.05
N PRO A 322 -9.54 -26.64 2.99
CA PRO A 322 -9.78 -25.20 3.16
C PRO A 322 -10.79 -24.65 2.16
N LYS A 323 -10.68 -25.03 0.88
CA LYS A 323 -11.62 -24.60 -0.16
C LYS A 323 -13.06 -25.04 0.15
N MET A 324 -13.26 -26.27 0.62
CA MET A 324 -14.59 -26.76 1.04
C MET A 324 -15.13 -26.00 2.24
N LEU A 325 -14.30 -25.73 3.25
CA LEU A 325 -14.68 -24.93 4.42
C LEU A 325 -15.09 -23.51 4.01
N ILE A 326 -14.29 -22.85 3.18
CA ILE A 326 -14.54 -21.50 2.66
C ILE A 326 -15.84 -21.47 1.86
N LEU A 327 -16.03 -22.37 0.90
CA LEU A 327 -17.26 -22.43 0.08
C LEU A 327 -18.50 -22.61 0.95
N LYS A 328 -18.45 -23.52 1.93
CA LYS A 328 -19.60 -23.74 2.82
C LYS A 328 -19.83 -22.54 3.76
N ALA A 329 -18.78 -21.87 4.20
CA ALA A 329 -18.91 -20.62 4.97
C ALA A 329 -19.52 -19.48 4.14
N ILE A 330 -19.16 -19.36 2.84
CA ILE A 330 -19.79 -18.40 1.91
C ILE A 330 -21.30 -18.71 1.75
N GLU A 331 -21.67 -19.99 1.66
CA GLU A 331 -23.10 -20.36 1.61
C GLU A 331 -23.86 -19.95 2.87
N ILE A 332 -23.22 -20.04 4.05
CA ILE A 332 -23.80 -19.57 5.32
C ILE A 332 -23.97 -18.05 5.27
N GLU A 333 -22.93 -17.30 4.87
CA GLU A 333 -22.99 -15.85 4.74
C GLU A 333 -24.09 -15.40 3.79
N HIS A 334 -24.23 -16.03 2.62
CA HIS A 334 -25.32 -15.76 1.70
C HIS A 334 -26.70 -16.03 2.33
N ALA A 335 -26.84 -17.12 3.10
CA ALA A 335 -28.08 -17.41 3.78
C ALA A 335 -28.40 -16.41 4.91
N GLU A 336 -27.38 -15.91 5.61
CA GLU A 336 -27.51 -14.83 6.60
C GLU A 336 -27.89 -13.50 5.94
N ASN A 337 -27.28 -13.15 4.80
CA ASN A 337 -27.63 -11.99 4.01
C ASN A 337 -29.07 -12.06 3.46
N ASP A 338 -29.52 -13.24 3.01
CA ASP A 338 -30.90 -13.45 2.57
C ASP A 338 -31.90 -13.24 3.72
N ARG A 339 -31.56 -13.73 4.93
CA ARG A 339 -32.35 -13.49 6.14
C ARG A 339 -32.44 -12.00 6.44
N ASP A 340 -31.32 -11.29 6.40
CA ASP A 340 -31.28 -9.87 6.76
C ASP A 340 -32.05 -9.01 5.74
N LYS A 341 -31.99 -9.35 4.44
CA LYS A 341 -32.85 -8.76 3.41
C LYS A 341 -34.34 -9.04 3.65
N ALA A 342 -34.68 -10.24 4.12
CA ALA A 342 -36.07 -10.58 4.45
C ALA A 342 -36.58 -9.75 5.64
N ILE A 343 -35.76 -9.57 6.68
CA ILE A 343 -36.05 -8.69 7.82
C ILE A 343 -36.31 -7.26 7.33
N GLN A 344 -35.42 -6.72 6.49
CA GLN A 344 -35.56 -5.38 5.92
C GLN A 344 -36.83 -5.23 5.06
N SER A 345 -37.26 -6.31 4.42
CA SER A 345 -38.49 -6.36 3.61
C SER A 345 -39.77 -6.58 4.44
N GLY A 346 -39.67 -6.62 5.77
CA GLY A 346 -40.80 -6.76 6.68
C GLY A 346 -41.32 -8.20 6.84
N VAL A 347 -40.54 -9.21 6.46
CA VAL A 347 -40.89 -10.63 6.69
C VAL A 347 -40.85 -10.93 8.18
N THR A 348 -41.93 -11.49 8.71
CA THR A 348 -42.08 -11.78 10.15
C THR A 348 -41.73 -13.21 10.53
N ASP A 349 -41.93 -14.18 9.62
CA ASP A 349 -41.52 -15.57 9.81
C ASP A 349 -40.13 -15.81 9.21
N LEU A 350 -39.12 -15.84 10.09
CA LEU A 350 -37.72 -16.07 9.73
C LEU A 350 -37.31 -17.53 9.88
N SER A 351 -38.19 -18.40 10.38
CA SER A 351 -37.89 -19.80 10.67
C SER A 351 -37.32 -20.60 9.48
N PRO A 352 -37.71 -20.35 8.21
CA PRO A 352 -37.11 -21.05 7.07
C PRO A 352 -35.64 -20.67 6.86
N PHE A 353 -35.29 -19.40 7.08
CA PHE A 353 -33.93 -18.91 6.95
C PHE A 353 -33.05 -19.44 8.08
N GLU A 354 -33.54 -19.39 9.31
CA GLU A 354 -32.85 -19.93 10.49
C GLU A 354 -32.59 -21.44 10.34
N THR A 355 -33.58 -22.20 9.88
CA THR A 355 -33.43 -23.64 9.63
C THR A 355 -32.38 -23.92 8.55
N LYS A 356 -32.36 -23.14 7.46
CA LYS A 356 -31.35 -23.25 6.40
C LYS A 356 -29.95 -22.95 6.93
N ILE A 357 -29.78 -21.85 7.66
CA ILE A 357 -28.50 -21.44 8.27
C ILE A 357 -28.02 -22.53 9.24
N GLN A 358 -28.89 -23.04 10.12
CA GLN A 358 -28.53 -24.08 11.07
C GLN A 358 -28.09 -25.38 10.39
N LYS A 359 -28.78 -25.78 9.32
CA LYS A 359 -28.40 -26.93 8.51
C LYS A 359 -27.01 -26.74 7.88
N LEU A 360 -26.75 -25.57 7.29
CA LEU A 360 -25.45 -25.27 6.69
C LEU A 360 -24.33 -25.25 7.74
N LYS A 361 -24.58 -24.75 8.95
CA LYS A 361 -23.64 -24.80 10.09
C LYS A 361 -23.34 -26.23 10.52
N GLN A 362 -24.34 -27.09 10.61
CA GLN A 362 -24.15 -28.53 10.88
C GLN A 362 -23.34 -29.22 9.78
N GLU A 363 -23.59 -28.90 8.50
CA GLU A 363 -22.79 -29.41 7.38
C GLU A 363 -21.33 -28.96 7.47
N LEU A 364 -21.09 -27.69 7.85
CA LEU A 364 -19.74 -27.17 8.07
C LEU A 364 -19.00 -27.90 9.20
N ASP A 365 -19.67 -28.14 10.33
CA ASP A 365 -19.11 -28.89 11.47
C ASP A 365 -18.68 -30.30 11.07
N VAL A 366 -19.43 -30.97 10.18
CA VAL A 366 -19.05 -32.30 9.66
C VAL A 366 -17.75 -32.23 8.85
N VAL A 367 -17.53 -31.17 8.08
CA VAL A 367 -16.27 -30.96 7.33
C VAL A 367 -15.09 -30.73 8.27
N PHE A 368 -15.29 -30.09 9.42
CA PHE A 368 -14.27 -29.94 10.46
C PHE A 368 -13.88 -31.28 11.11
N VAL A 369 -14.87 -32.10 11.49
CA VAL A 369 -14.70 -33.34 12.28
C VAL A 369 -14.15 -34.53 11.47
N GLY A 370 -14.13 -34.44 10.13
CA GLY A 370 -13.82 -35.53 9.20
C GLY A 370 -12.55 -36.37 9.43
N GLU A 371 -11.60 -36.00 10.31
CA GLU A 371 -10.39 -36.78 10.60
C GLU A 371 -9.85 -36.68 12.05
N GLU A 372 -10.68 -36.61 13.10
CA GLU A 372 -10.18 -36.92 14.46
C GLU A 372 -10.00 -38.44 14.66
N LYS A 373 -9.05 -39.05 13.94
CA LYS A 373 -8.56 -40.39 14.26
C LYS A 373 -7.03 -40.43 14.31
N SER A 374 -6.56 -40.54 15.56
CA SER A 374 -5.28 -41.10 16.01
C SER A 374 -4.03 -40.19 15.99
N VAL A 375 -3.73 -39.60 17.14
CA VAL A 375 -2.36 -39.64 17.69
C VAL A 375 -2.44 -39.91 19.19
N SER A 376 -1.97 -41.09 19.60
CA SER A 376 -1.85 -41.48 21.01
C SER A 376 -0.87 -40.57 21.74
N SER A 377 -1.27 -40.08 22.91
CA SER A 377 -0.46 -39.28 23.84
C SER A 377 0.69 -40.11 24.45
N GLY A 378 1.82 -40.15 23.76
CA GLY A 378 3.08 -40.59 24.33
C GLY A 378 3.65 -39.54 25.27
N SER A 379 3.42 -39.72 26.58
CA SER A 379 4.07 -38.95 27.64
C SER A 379 5.59 -39.20 27.62
N ARG A 380 6.35 -38.20 27.17
CA ARG A 380 7.77 -38.01 27.53
C ARG A 380 7.99 -36.53 27.77
N SER A 381 8.57 -36.19 28.92
CA SER A 381 8.93 -34.82 29.27
C SER A 381 9.94 -34.28 28.24
N CYS A 382 9.47 -33.45 27.32
CA CYS A 382 10.30 -32.79 26.32
C CYS A 382 10.17 -31.26 26.50
N LYS A 383 11.31 -30.57 26.37
CA LYS A 383 11.48 -29.13 26.63
C LYS A 383 10.50 -28.30 25.76
N ALA A 384 10.08 -27.13 26.25
CA ALA A 384 9.16 -26.22 25.56
C ALA A 384 9.56 -25.90 24.09
N GLU A 385 10.85 -25.99 23.75
CA GLU A 385 11.38 -25.81 22.39
C GLU A 385 10.92 -26.88 21.37
N SER A 386 10.23 -27.95 21.79
CA SER A 386 9.77 -29.01 20.89
C SER A 386 8.34 -28.86 20.39
N TYR A 387 7.60 -27.81 20.79
CA TYR A 387 6.21 -27.59 20.39
C TYR A 387 5.94 -26.11 20.05
N GLY A 388 4.73 -25.83 19.57
CA GLY A 388 4.22 -24.47 19.38
C GLY A 388 4.77 -23.73 18.16
N MET A 389 4.49 -22.43 18.08
CA MET A 389 4.94 -21.55 17.00
C MET A 389 6.47 -21.55 16.88
N LYS A 390 7.20 -21.60 18.00
CA LYS A 390 8.68 -21.65 18.01
C LYS A 390 9.24 -22.88 17.31
N ALA A 391 8.62 -24.05 17.53
CA ALA A 391 9.02 -25.26 16.81
C ALA A 391 8.65 -25.17 15.33
N PHE A 392 7.50 -24.58 15.01
CA PHE A 392 7.02 -24.44 13.63
C PHE A 392 7.91 -23.52 12.79
N THR A 393 8.23 -22.31 13.26
CA THR A 393 9.10 -21.36 12.54
C THR A 393 10.51 -21.91 12.36
N ARG A 394 11.04 -22.63 13.36
CA ARG A 394 12.33 -23.34 13.26
C ARG A 394 12.29 -24.37 12.14
N ASP A 395 11.24 -25.18 12.07
CA ASP A 395 11.13 -26.23 11.07
C ASP A 395 10.95 -25.66 9.66
N LEU A 396 10.15 -24.59 9.49
CA LEU A 396 10.05 -23.83 8.25
C LEU A 396 11.43 -23.38 7.76
N ARG A 397 12.22 -22.69 8.60
CA ARG A 397 13.58 -22.24 8.24
C ARG A 397 14.59 -23.38 8.08
N THR A 398 14.32 -24.53 8.70
CA THR A 398 15.16 -25.71 8.52
C THR A 398 15.03 -26.27 7.12
N LYS A 399 13.79 -26.38 6.62
CA LYS A 399 13.48 -26.87 5.27
C LYS A 399 13.72 -25.81 4.19
N PHE A 400 13.20 -24.61 4.40
CA PHE A 400 13.16 -23.52 3.41
C PHE A 400 14.25 -22.49 3.72
N LYS A 401 15.48 -22.75 3.26
CA LYS A 401 16.66 -21.91 3.55
C LYS A 401 16.56 -20.49 2.99
N GLY A 402 15.71 -20.27 1.98
CA GLY A 402 15.43 -18.96 1.41
C GLY A 402 14.36 -18.15 2.14
N LEU A 403 13.67 -18.72 3.14
CA LEU A 403 12.63 -18.00 3.90
C LEU A 403 13.29 -17.10 4.95
N ASP A 404 13.50 -15.84 4.58
CA ASP A 404 14.14 -14.81 5.41
C ASP A 404 13.20 -14.38 6.54
N ASP A 405 11.96 -14.05 6.18
CA ASP A 405 11.04 -13.31 7.01
C ASP A 405 9.73 -14.10 7.24
N ILE A 406 9.27 -14.11 8.48
CA ILE A 406 7.97 -14.69 8.84
C ILE A 406 7.24 -13.61 9.64
N TYR A 407 6.17 -13.08 9.07
CA TYR A 407 5.33 -12.05 9.63
C TYR A 407 4.03 -12.67 10.13
N VAL A 408 3.40 -12.03 11.11
CA VAL A 408 2.05 -12.41 11.56
C VAL A 408 1.13 -11.20 11.60
N TRP A 409 -0.17 -11.43 11.42
CA TRP A 409 -1.19 -10.38 11.46
C TRP A 409 -1.69 -10.10 12.88
N HIS A 410 -1.98 -8.85 13.22
CA HIS A 410 -2.84 -8.50 14.36
C HIS A 410 -3.55 -7.17 14.13
N ALA A 411 -4.68 -6.94 14.81
CA ALA A 411 -5.32 -5.62 14.84
C ALA A 411 -4.56 -4.67 15.79
N LEU A 412 -4.66 -3.35 15.59
CA LEU A 412 -3.98 -2.35 16.42
C LEU A 412 -4.28 -2.54 17.92
N CYS A 413 -5.54 -2.78 18.27
CA CYS A 413 -5.95 -2.98 19.67
C CYS A 413 -5.83 -4.43 20.17
N GLY A 414 -5.23 -5.35 19.41
CA GLY A 414 -5.15 -6.78 19.73
C GLY A 414 -5.70 -7.67 18.62
N ALA A 415 -6.83 -8.33 18.89
CA ALA A 415 -7.69 -8.88 17.85
C ALA A 415 -8.68 -7.79 17.41
N TRP A 416 -9.57 -8.09 16.47
CA TRP A 416 -10.61 -7.15 16.01
C TRP A 416 -11.40 -6.50 17.16
N GLY A 417 -11.85 -7.29 18.15
CA GLY A 417 -12.56 -6.80 19.33
C GLY A 417 -11.65 -6.31 20.46
N GLY A 418 -10.33 -6.29 20.28
CA GLY A 418 -9.34 -5.86 21.28
C GLY A 418 -8.85 -6.97 22.22
N VAL A 419 -8.53 -6.62 23.48
CA VAL A 419 -8.04 -7.53 24.53
C VAL A 419 -9.13 -7.80 25.57
N ARG A 420 -9.38 -9.08 25.87
CA ARG A 420 -10.42 -9.53 26.82
C ARG A 420 -10.07 -9.09 28.26
N PRO A 421 -10.95 -8.34 28.95
CA PRO A 421 -10.74 -7.94 30.33
C PRO A 421 -10.53 -9.15 31.26
N GLY A 422 -9.56 -9.02 32.17
CA GLY A 422 -9.30 -10.02 33.22
C GLY A 422 -8.58 -11.30 32.77
N CYS A 423 -8.28 -11.46 31.48
CA CYS A 423 -7.58 -12.64 30.96
C CYS A 423 -6.05 -12.44 30.83
N THR A 424 -5.59 -11.18 30.83
CA THR A 424 -4.17 -10.82 30.78
C THR A 424 -3.79 -9.97 32.00
N ASN A 425 -2.49 -9.68 32.15
CA ASN A 425 -1.98 -8.73 33.15
C ASN A 425 -2.23 -7.25 32.78
N LEU A 426 -2.82 -6.97 31.61
CA LEU A 426 -3.10 -5.63 31.12
C LEU A 426 -4.45 -5.14 31.63
N ASN A 427 -4.54 -3.85 31.97
CA ASN A 427 -5.80 -3.20 32.31
C ASN A 427 -6.59 -2.89 31.04
N SER A 428 -7.35 -3.85 30.54
CA SER A 428 -8.28 -3.65 29.42
C SER A 428 -9.72 -3.49 29.88
N LYS A 429 -10.48 -2.67 29.15
CA LYS A 429 -11.92 -2.45 29.36
C LYS A 429 -12.63 -2.46 28.02
N ILE A 430 -13.83 -3.04 27.97
CA ILE A 430 -14.68 -2.94 26.78
C ILE A 430 -15.26 -1.53 26.73
N ILE A 431 -14.92 -0.80 25.66
CA ILE A 431 -15.40 0.55 25.38
C ILE A 431 -16.39 0.47 24.23
N SER A 432 -17.56 1.06 24.42
CA SER A 432 -18.55 1.20 23.34
C SER A 432 -18.01 2.12 22.24
N CYS A 433 -18.12 1.68 21.00
CA CYS A 433 -17.64 2.41 19.84
C CYS A 433 -18.66 3.46 19.39
N LYS A 434 -18.19 4.65 19.05
CA LYS A 434 -19.01 5.73 18.50
C LYS A 434 -18.45 6.22 17.16
N LEU A 435 -19.26 6.11 16.11
CA LEU A 435 -18.92 6.65 14.79
C LEU A 435 -19.03 8.18 14.77
N SER A 436 -18.10 8.85 14.09
CA SER A 436 -18.24 10.28 13.82
C SER A 436 -19.26 10.51 12.69
N PRO A 437 -19.97 11.66 12.68
CA PRO A 437 -20.91 11.96 11.58
C PRO A 437 -20.25 12.02 10.20
N GLY A 438 -18.93 12.26 10.12
CA GLY A 438 -18.19 12.22 8.87
C GLY A 438 -18.12 10.80 8.30
N LEU A 439 -17.83 9.82 9.17
CA LEU A 439 -17.71 8.40 8.80
C LEU A 439 -19.05 7.73 8.56
N ASP A 440 -20.09 8.15 9.27
CA ASP A 440 -21.47 7.73 9.01
C ASP A 440 -21.94 8.10 7.59
N GLY A 441 -21.31 9.10 6.97
CA GLY A 441 -21.51 9.49 5.58
C GLY A 441 -20.64 8.75 4.55
N THR A 442 -19.90 7.72 4.96
CA THR A 442 -19.06 6.88 4.08
C THR A 442 -19.75 5.55 3.77
N MET A 443 -19.13 4.70 2.94
CA MET A 443 -19.67 3.39 2.58
C MET A 443 -19.85 2.50 3.81
N ALA A 444 -21.01 1.83 3.88
CA ALA A 444 -21.27 0.82 4.91
C ALA A 444 -20.23 -0.32 4.83
N ASP A 445 -19.77 -0.77 5.99
CA ASP A 445 -18.72 -1.77 6.12
C ASP A 445 -19.06 -2.74 7.25
N LEU A 446 -19.11 -4.04 6.93
CA LEU A 446 -19.41 -5.10 7.88
C LEU A 446 -18.44 -5.08 9.07
N ALA A 447 -17.16 -4.79 8.84
CA ALA A 447 -16.17 -4.74 9.91
C ALA A 447 -16.51 -3.65 10.92
N VAL A 448 -16.92 -2.48 10.44
CA VAL A 448 -17.34 -1.36 11.30
C VAL A 448 -18.62 -1.72 12.06
N VAL A 449 -19.61 -2.33 11.40
CA VAL A 449 -20.85 -2.78 12.06
C VAL A 449 -20.53 -3.73 13.21
N LYS A 450 -19.65 -4.72 13.00
CA LYS A 450 -19.27 -5.69 14.03
C LYS A 450 -18.46 -5.08 15.17
N ILE A 451 -17.55 -4.15 14.87
CA ILE A 451 -16.81 -3.41 15.90
C ILE A 451 -17.75 -2.55 16.76
N VAL A 452 -18.77 -1.94 16.16
CA VAL A 452 -19.78 -1.15 16.88
C VAL A 452 -20.67 -2.04 17.75
N GLU A 453 -21.08 -3.19 17.23
CA GLU A 453 -21.84 -4.20 17.96
C GLU A 453 -21.08 -4.71 19.19
N GLY A 454 -19.82 -5.11 19.01
CA GLY A 454 -19.02 -5.73 20.06
C GLY A 454 -18.40 -4.73 21.05
N GLY A 455 -18.04 -3.54 20.60
CA GLY A 455 -17.13 -2.64 21.33
C GLY A 455 -15.69 -3.16 21.35
N VAL A 456 -14.73 -2.30 21.69
CA VAL A 456 -13.30 -2.65 21.70
C VAL A 456 -12.81 -2.83 23.14
N GLY A 457 -12.19 -3.97 23.43
CA GLY A 457 -11.41 -4.24 24.63
C GLY A 457 -10.12 -3.42 24.62
N LEU A 458 -10.23 -2.13 24.92
CA LEU A 458 -9.14 -1.18 24.87
C LEU A 458 -8.25 -1.36 26.10
N VAL A 459 -6.97 -1.64 25.89
CA VAL A 459 -5.94 -1.54 26.93
C VAL A 459 -5.78 -0.08 27.35
N HIS A 460 -5.66 0.20 28.64
CA HIS A 460 -5.47 1.57 29.10
C HIS A 460 -4.25 2.21 28.39
N PRO A 461 -4.34 3.44 27.87
CA PRO A 461 -3.27 4.04 27.06
C PRO A 461 -1.91 4.11 27.74
N ASP A 462 -1.88 4.25 29.07
CA ASP A 462 -0.63 4.20 29.86
C ASP A 462 0.10 2.84 29.77
N GLN A 463 -0.60 1.78 29.40
CA GLN A 463 -0.07 0.43 29.17
C GLN A 463 0.00 0.04 27.69
N ALA A 464 -0.23 0.97 26.76
CA ALA A 464 -0.15 0.65 25.33
C ALA A 464 1.25 0.14 24.93
N GLY A 465 2.31 0.72 25.50
CA GLY A 465 3.69 0.24 25.33
C GLY A 465 3.88 -1.18 25.86
N ASP A 466 3.42 -1.46 27.09
CA ASP A 466 3.50 -2.79 27.71
C ASP A 466 2.75 -3.84 26.90
N PHE A 467 1.59 -3.48 26.35
CA PHE A 467 0.80 -4.35 25.49
C PHE A 467 1.56 -4.78 24.23
N TYR A 468 2.07 -3.82 23.45
CA TYR A 468 2.82 -4.16 22.24
C TYR A 468 4.12 -4.88 22.57
N ASP A 469 4.86 -4.45 23.60
CA ASP A 469 6.11 -5.10 23.95
C ASP A 469 5.89 -6.55 24.43
N SER A 470 4.84 -6.81 25.22
CA SER A 470 4.50 -8.16 25.67
C SER A 470 4.17 -9.08 24.49
N MET A 471 3.39 -8.60 23.53
CA MET A 471 3.03 -9.37 22.33
C MET A 471 4.22 -9.55 21.39
N HIS A 472 4.93 -8.47 21.06
CA HIS A 472 6.01 -8.48 20.06
C HIS A 472 7.29 -9.17 20.57
N SER A 473 7.60 -9.06 21.86
CA SER A 473 8.75 -9.79 22.43
C SER A 473 8.53 -11.30 22.41
N TYR A 474 7.29 -11.76 22.67
CA TYR A 474 6.90 -13.15 22.48
C TYR A 474 7.07 -13.59 21.02
N LEU A 475 6.50 -12.82 20.09
CA LEU A 475 6.59 -13.09 18.65
C LEU A 475 8.05 -13.19 18.19
N ALA A 476 8.90 -12.26 18.60
CA ALA A 476 10.32 -12.29 18.30
C ALA A 476 11.02 -13.55 18.88
N ASP A 477 10.71 -13.96 20.12
CA ASP A 477 11.29 -15.17 20.73
C ASP A 477 10.89 -16.46 20.00
N VAL A 478 9.67 -16.53 19.46
CA VAL A 478 9.21 -17.67 18.66
C VAL A 478 9.63 -17.58 17.19
N GLY A 479 10.46 -16.59 16.84
CA GLY A 479 11.10 -16.48 15.53
C GLY A 479 10.30 -15.73 14.47
N ILE A 480 9.26 -14.97 14.84
CA ILE A 480 8.62 -14.00 13.94
C ILE A 480 9.53 -12.79 13.76
N THR A 481 9.62 -12.26 12.54
CA THR A 481 10.52 -11.14 12.19
C THR A 481 9.81 -9.83 11.94
N GLY A 482 8.48 -9.84 11.87
CA GLY A 482 7.67 -8.64 11.76
C GLY A 482 6.18 -8.89 11.89
N VAL A 483 5.39 -7.84 11.77
CA VAL A 483 3.93 -7.89 11.93
C VAL A 483 3.21 -7.16 10.80
N LYS A 484 2.03 -7.63 10.42
CA LYS A 484 1.05 -6.87 9.64
C LYS A 484 0.01 -6.33 10.62
N VAL A 485 -0.12 -5.00 10.73
CA VAL A 485 -1.02 -4.37 11.70
C VAL A 485 -2.20 -3.73 10.99
N ASP A 486 -3.39 -4.26 11.27
CA ASP A 486 -4.67 -3.84 10.69
C ASP A 486 -5.54 -3.07 11.69
N VAL A 487 -6.72 -2.65 11.23
CA VAL A 487 -7.76 -1.99 12.04
C VAL A 487 -7.21 -0.77 12.79
N ILE A 488 -6.28 -0.05 12.17
CA ILE A 488 -5.52 1.05 12.80
C ILE A 488 -6.45 2.19 13.26
N HIS A 489 -7.52 2.45 12.51
CA HIS A 489 -8.46 3.52 12.88
C HIS A 489 -9.45 3.17 13.99
N SER A 490 -9.36 1.99 14.59
CA SER A 490 -10.20 1.61 15.75
C SER A 490 -10.17 2.62 16.90
N LEU A 491 -9.05 3.33 17.09
CA LEU A 491 -8.92 4.35 18.15
C LEU A 491 -9.88 5.52 17.99
N GLU A 492 -10.32 5.85 16.77
CA GLU A 492 -11.22 6.98 16.54
C GLU A 492 -12.60 6.75 17.17
N TYR A 493 -13.00 5.49 17.38
CA TYR A 493 -14.29 5.11 17.94
C TYR A 493 -14.34 5.13 19.47
N VAL A 494 -13.20 5.08 20.14
CA VAL A 494 -13.08 4.81 21.58
C VAL A 494 -12.34 5.91 22.34
N SER A 495 -12.27 7.10 21.76
CA SER A 495 -11.42 8.20 22.25
C SER A 495 -12.07 9.15 23.27
N GLU A 496 -13.37 8.99 23.55
CA GLU A 496 -14.18 9.89 24.39
C GLU A 496 -13.53 10.21 25.75
N ASP A 497 -13.00 9.18 26.42
CA ASP A 497 -12.46 9.30 27.78
C ASP A 497 -10.94 9.52 27.84
N TYR A 498 -10.26 9.56 26.69
CA TYR A 498 -8.79 9.49 26.60
C TYR A 498 -8.15 10.71 25.94
N GLY A 499 -8.74 11.90 26.17
CA GLY A 499 -8.21 13.16 25.64
C GLY A 499 -8.47 13.37 24.14
N GLY A 500 -9.41 12.61 23.57
CA GLY A 500 -9.76 12.66 22.15
C GLY A 500 -8.84 11.82 21.27
N ARG A 501 -9.21 11.70 19.99
CA ARG A 501 -8.57 10.81 19.01
C ARG A 501 -7.08 11.07 18.86
N VAL A 502 -6.66 12.33 18.91
CA VAL A 502 -5.25 12.72 18.71
C VAL A 502 -4.37 12.27 19.89
N GLU A 503 -4.80 12.49 21.13
CA GLU A 503 -3.99 12.12 22.30
C GLU A 503 -3.96 10.61 22.52
N LEU A 504 -5.09 9.92 22.35
CA LEU A 504 -5.14 8.46 22.38
C LEU A 504 -4.22 7.83 21.32
N ALA A 505 -4.29 8.33 20.08
CA ALA A 505 -3.43 7.89 18.99
C ALA A 505 -1.94 8.09 19.28
N LYS A 506 -1.54 9.26 19.82
CA LYS A 506 -0.14 9.50 20.22
C LYS A 506 0.36 8.45 21.22
N GLY A 507 -0.43 8.10 22.23
CA GLY A 507 -0.06 7.09 23.23
C GLY A 507 0.16 5.71 22.59
N TYR A 508 -0.82 5.26 21.80
CA TYR A 508 -0.77 3.96 21.12
C TYR A 508 0.34 3.87 20.08
N TYR A 509 0.48 4.87 19.21
CA TYR A 509 1.50 4.87 18.16
C TYR A 509 2.92 5.00 18.70
N LYS A 510 3.10 5.71 19.83
CA LYS A 510 4.38 5.70 20.54
C LYS A 510 4.72 4.30 21.03
N GLY A 511 3.79 3.64 21.72
CA GLY A 511 3.98 2.25 22.19
C GLY A 511 4.32 1.27 21.05
N LEU A 512 3.60 1.38 19.93
CA LEU A 512 3.84 0.57 18.75
C LEU A 512 5.22 0.82 18.14
N SER A 513 5.63 2.10 18.01
CA SER A 513 6.94 2.49 17.47
C SER A 513 8.10 2.04 18.37
N ASP A 514 7.95 2.15 19.68
CA ASP A 514 8.95 1.72 20.65
C ASP A 514 9.12 0.19 20.61
N SER A 515 8.01 -0.56 20.58
CA SER A 515 8.03 -2.02 20.45
C SER A 515 8.66 -2.48 19.13
N LEU A 516 8.30 -1.82 18.02
CA LEU A 516 8.88 -2.12 16.70
C LEU A 516 10.40 -1.95 16.68
N SER A 517 10.89 -0.86 17.30
CA SER A 517 12.33 -0.58 17.43
C SER A 517 13.05 -1.65 18.26
N LYS A 518 12.42 -2.14 19.33
CA LYS A 518 12.99 -3.13 20.23
C LYS A 518 12.96 -4.55 19.66
N ASN A 519 11.85 -4.97 19.08
CA ASN A 519 11.56 -6.39 18.81
C ASN A 519 11.74 -6.78 17.34
N PHE A 520 11.59 -5.86 16.38
CA PHE A 520 11.67 -6.17 14.93
C PHE A 520 12.59 -5.23 14.15
N LYS A 521 13.75 -4.89 14.75
CA LYS A 521 14.80 -4.06 14.13
C LYS A 521 14.33 -2.69 13.63
N GLY A 522 13.19 -2.19 14.13
CA GLY A 522 12.61 -0.90 13.75
C GLY A 522 11.83 -0.87 12.44
N SER A 523 11.95 -1.86 11.55
CA SER A 523 11.26 -1.85 10.25
C SER A 523 10.35 -3.05 10.01
N GLY A 524 10.27 -4.02 10.92
CA GLY A 524 9.44 -5.22 10.73
C GLY A 524 7.93 -4.98 10.88
N LEU A 525 7.33 -4.04 10.15
CA LEU A 525 5.89 -3.76 10.17
C LEU A 525 5.35 -3.38 8.80
N ILE A 526 4.21 -3.97 8.42
CA ILE A 526 3.34 -3.52 7.33
C ILE A 526 2.07 -2.95 7.97
N SER A 527 1.82 -1.65 7.84
CA SER A 527 0.56 -1.05 8.32
C SER A 527 -0.52 -1.23 7.26
N SER A 528 -1.73 -1.60 7.65
CA SER A 528 -2.87 -1.75 6.75
C SER A 528 -4.15 -1.26 7.44
N MET A 529 -5.18 -0.93 6.66
CA MET A 529 -6.42 -0.27 7.13
C MET A 529 -6.21 1.11 7.80
N GLN A 530 -5.24 1.86 7.29
CA GLN A 530 -4.61 3.02 7.94
C GLN A 530 -4.76 4.33 7.16
N GLN A 531 -5.64 4.40 6.16
CA GLN A 531 -5.69 5.52 5.20
C GLN A 531 -6.43 6.77 5.71
N CYS A 532 -6.06 7.30 6.88
CA CYS A 532 -6.50 8.59 7.39
C CYS A 532 -5.29 9.45 7.75
N ASN A 533 -5.35 10.74 7.46
CA ASN A 533 -4.25 11.69 7.62
C ASN A 533 -3.64 11.71 9.03
N ASP A 534 -4.42 11.49 10.09
CA ASP A 534 -3.90 11.43 11.46
C ASP A 534 -2.98 10.25 11.72
N PHE A 535 -3.23 9.07 11.15
CA PHE A 535 -2.25 7.98 11.19
C PHE A 535 -0.94 8.39 10.53
N PHE A 536 -0.98 9.05 9.37
CA PHE A 536 0.25 9.47 8.70
C PHE A 536 0.99 10.53 9.50
N PHE A 537 0.28 11.48 10.10
CA PHE A 537 0.90 12.55 10.87
C PHE A 537 1.33 12.13 12.28
N LEU A 538 0.77 11.07 12.88
CA LEU A 538 1.07 10.67 14.26
C LEU A 538 1.74 9.29 14.37
N GLY A 539 1.41 8.36 13.47
CA GLY A 539 1.79 6.93 13.55
C GLY A 539 3.06 6.56 12.79
N THR A 540 3.49 7.37 11.82
CA THR A 540 4.55 6.98 10.87
C THR A 540 5.94 7.50 11.24
N LYS A 541 6.18 7.78 12.53
CA LYS A 541 7.52 8.16 13.00
C LYS A 541 8.54 7.04 12.78
N GLN A 542 8.15 5.79 13.05
CA GLN A 542 8.98 4.60 12.83
C GLN A 542 8.48 3.74 11.65
N ILE A 543 7.15 3.66 11.47
CA ILE A 543 6.54 2.82 10.43
C ILE A 543 6.90 3.33 9.03
N SER A 544 7.47 2.47 8.20
CA SER A 544 8.02 2.81 6.89
C SER A 544 7.35 2.12 5.71
N MET A 545 6.35 1.26 5.93
CA MET A 545 5.67 0.52 4.87
C MET A 545 4.20 0.29 5.20
N GLY A 546 3.34 0.36 4.19
CA GLY A 546 1.93 0.05 4.39
C GLY A 546 1.09 0.00 3.13
N ARG A 547 -0.07 -0.66 3.24
CA ARG A 547 -0.99 -0.87 2.13
C ARG A 547 -1.60 0.43 1.61
N VAL A 548 -1.61 0.59 0.29
CA VAL A 548 -2.16 1.76 -0.42
C VAL A 548 -3.50 1.52 -1.11
N GLY A 549 -4.04 0.30 -1.10
CA GLY A 549 -5.37 -0.01 -1.62
C GLY A 549 -6.23 -0.78 -0.63
N ASP A 550 -7.56 -0.76 -0.86
CA ASP A 550 -8.52 -1.75 -0.30
C ASP A 550 -8.15 -3.17 -0.79
N ASP A 551 -8.84 -4.19 -0.29
CA ASP A 551 -8.48 -5.58 -0.56
C ASP A 551 -8.61 -5.94 -2.05
N PHE A 552 -7.76 -6.87 -2.50
CA PHE A 552 -8.01 -7.62 -3.72
C PHE A 552 -9.28 -8.48 -3.56
N TRP A 553 -10.28 -8.24 -4.40
CA TRP A 553 -11.55 -8.98 -4.35
C TRP A 553 -11.58 -10.04 -5.45
N PHE A 554 -11.49 -11.32 -5.07
CA PHE A 554 -11.68 -12.45 -6.00
C PHE A 554 -13.16 -12.67 -6.39
N GLN A 555 -14.10 -12.08 -5.64
CA GLN A 555 -15.52 -12.03 -5.93
C GLN A 555 -16.11 -10.70 -5.45
N ASP A 556 -17.20 -10.25 -6.06
CA ASP A 556 -17.85 -9.01 -5.64
C ASP A 556 -18.57 -9.21 -4.29
N PRO A 557 -18.26 -8.40 -3.25
CA PRO A 557 -18.90 -8.54 -1.94
C PRO A 557 -20.40 -8.21 -1.95
N ASN A 558 -20.90 -7.53 -2.98
CA ASN A 558 -22.32 -7.22 -3.15
C ASN A 558 -23.03 -8.19 -4.12
N GLY A 559 -22.32 -9.22 -4.59
CA GLY A 559 -22.87 -10.28 -5.43
C GLY A 559 -23.00 -9.95 -6.91
N ASP A 560 -22.32 -8.91 -7.43
CA ASP A 560 -22.24 -8.67 -8.87
C ASP A 560 -21.29 -9.69 -9.55
N PRO A 561 -21.76 -10.53 -10.49
CA PRO A 561 -20.92 -11.51 -11.17
C PRO A 561 -19.76 -10.90 -11.96
N MET A 562 -19.86 -9.64 -12.39
CA MET A 562 -18.81 -8.94 -13.13
C MET A 562 -17.80 -8.24 -12.22
N GLY A 563 -18.03 -8.19 -10.91
CA GLY A 563 -17.08 -7.56 -9.98
C GLY A 563 -15.73 -8.25 -9.91
N VAL A 564 -15.66 -9.54 -10.24
CA VAL A 564 -14.39 -10.27 -10.43
C VAL A 564 -13.46 -9.58 -11.45
N TYR A 565 -14.00 -8.82 -12.41
CA TYR A 565 -13.20 -8.09 -13.39
C TYR A 565 -13.03 -6.61 -13.05
N TRP A 566 -14.13 -5.87 -12.87
CA TRP A 566 -14.03 -4.42 -12.78
C TRP A 566 -13.49 -3.92 -11.42
N LEU A 567 -13.60 -4.72 -10.34
CA LEU A 567 -13.06 -4.31 -9.04
C LEU A 567 -11.53 -4.30 -9.06
N GLN A 568 -10.93 -5.04 -10.00
CA GLN A 568 -9.48 -5.03 -10.21
C GLN A 568 -8.99 -3.66 -10.71
N GLY A 569 -9.77 -3.00 -11.59
CA GLY A 569 -9.49 -1.62 -12.00
C GLY A 569 -9.62 -0.63 -10.84
N VAL A 570 -10.60 -0.84 -9.96
CA VAL A 570 -10.80 -0.03 -8.74
C VAL A 570 -9.60 -0.18 -7.79
N HIS A 571 -9.14 -1.40 -7.54
CA HIS A 571 -7.95 -1.69 -6.73
C HIS A 571 -6.70 -0.96 -7.25
N MET A 572 -6.49 -1.02 -8.57
CA MET A 572 -5.38 -0.34 -9.25
C MET A 572 -5.39 1.16 -9.03
N ILE A 573 -6.57 1.77 -9.09
CA ILE A 573 -6.74 3.21 -8.89
C ILE A 573 -6.51 3.60 -7.43
N HIS A 574 -6.98 2.79 -6.48
CA HIS A 574 -6.65 2.99 -5.07
C HIS A 574 -5.14 3.03 -4.87
N CYS A 575 -4.44 1.99 -5.35
CA CYS A 575 -2.99 1.88 -5.17
C CYS A 575 -2.22 3.03 -5.83
N ALA A 576 -2.50 3.34 -7.10
CA ALA A 576 -1.76 4.35 -7.84
C ALA A 576 -1.94 5.76 -7.26
N TYR A 577 -3.18 6.17 -7.00
CA TYR A 577 -3.45 7.54 -6.53
C TYR A 577 -3.09 7.75 -5.05
N ASN A 578 -3.30 6.74 -4.20
CA ASN A 578 -2.85 6.84 -2.81
C ASN A 578 -1.31 6.87 -2.69
N SER A 579 -0.59 6.25 -3.63
CA SER A 579 0.88 6.30 -3.67
C SER A 579 1.44 7.73 -3.83
N MET A 580 0.70 8.66 -4.45
CA MET A 580 1.15 10.07 -4.61
C MET A 580 1.50 10.73 -3.28
N TRP A 581 0.68 10.48 -2.25
CA TRP A 581 0.82 11.14 -0.96
C TRP A 581 1.39 10.19 0.10
N MET A 582 0.95 8.93 0.13
CA MET A 582 1.47 7.94 1.06
C MET A 582 2.95 7.65 0.80
N GLY A 583 3.38 7.64 -0.47
CA GLY A 583 4.77 7.43 -0.88
C GLY A 583 5.76 8.47 -0.34
N GLN A 584 5.28 9.66 0.04
CA GLN A 584 6.12 10.68 0.69
C GLN A 584 6.51 10.28 2.11
N ILE A 585 5.73 9.40 2.73
CA ILE A 585 5.81 9.07 4.15
C ILE A 585 6.19 7.60 4.32
N ILE A 586 5.59 6.66 3.61
CA ILE A 586 5.83 5.21 3.73
C ILE A 586 5.96 4.57 2.35
N GLN A 587 6.68 3.46 2.27
CA GLN A 587 6.76 2.62 1.09
C GLN A 587 5.36 2.05 0.77
N PRO A 588 4.83 2.31 -0.44
CA PRO A 588 3.57 1.73 -0.89
C PRO A 588 3.64 0.21 -1.01
N ASP A 589 2.67 -0.46 -0.39
CA ASP A 589 2.35 -1.88 -0.60
C ASP A 589 1.04 -1.99 -1.39
N TRP A 590 1.11 -2.61 -2.57
CA TRP A 590 -0.02 -2.75 -3.51
C TRP A 590 -0.89 -3.97 -3.24
N ASP A 591 -0.67 -4.64 -2.11
CA ASP A 591 -1.42 -5.79 -1.63
C ASP A 591 -1.21 -7.07 -2.45
N MET A 592 -1.52 -8.19 -1.79
CA MET A 592 -1.54 -9.52 -2.40
C MET A 592 -2.54 -9.63 -3.56
N PHE A 593 -2.39 -10.68 -4.35
CA PHE A 593 -3.37 -11.10 -5.35
C PHE A 593 -3.32 -12.63 -5.51
N GLN A 594 -4.35 -13.20 -6.12
CA GLN A 594 -4.36 -14.62 -6.47
C GLN A 594 -3.81 -14.81 -7.88
N SER A 595 -2.78 -15.65 -8.03
CA SER A 595 -2.10 -15.92 -9.30
C SER A 595 -2.94 -16.75 -10.27
N ASP A 596 -3.89 -17.54 -9.78
CA ASP A 596 -4.83 -18.34 -10.57
C ASP A 596 -6.15 -17.61 -10.90
N HIS A 597 -6.28 -16.34 -10.51
CA HIS A 597 -7.45 -15.51 -10.79
C HIS A 597 -7.55 -15.09 -12.27
N PRO A 598 -8.76 -14.92 -12.85
CA PRO A 598 -8.92 -14.51 -14.25
C PRO A 598 -8.20 -13.22 -14.65
N SER A 599 -8.07 -12.26 -13.73
CA SER A 599 -7.32 -11.01 -13.90
C SER A 599 -5.90 -11.05 -13.28
N ALA A 600 -5.37 -12.22 -12.92
CA ALA A 600 -4.07 -12.33 -12.25
C ALA A 600 -2.94 -11.71 -13.07
N LYS A 601 -2.94 -11.89 -14.39
CA LYS A 601 -1.94 -11.29 -15.29
C LYS A 601 -1.93 -9.76 -15.20
N PHE A 602 -3.11 -9.14 -15.10
CA PHE A 602 -3.29 -7.70 -14.93
C PHE A 602 -2.70 -7.20 -13.60
N HIS A 603 -2.93 -7.92 -12.51
CA HIS A 603 -2.27 -7.64 -11.23
C HIS A 603 -0.76 -7.86 -11.30
N GLY A 604 -0.30 -8.96 -11.89
CA GLY A 604 1.12 -9.21 -12.10
C GLY A 604 1.81 -8.04 -12.82
N GLY A 605 1.29 -7.60 -13.96
CA GLY A 605 1.83 -6.45 -14.70
C GLY A 605 1.95 -5.19 -13.85
N SER A 606 0.95 -4.89 -13.02
CA SER A 606 0.99 -3.75 -12.11
C SER A 606 2.04 -3.85 -11.00
N ARG A 607 2.15 -5.02 -10.36
CA ARG A 607 3.10 -5.27 -9.27
C ARG A 607 4.54 -5.32 -9.79
N ALA A 608 4.75 -5.70 -11.04
CA ALA A 608 6.07 -5.69 -11.67
C ALA A 608 6.70 -4.29 -11.68
N ILE A 609 5.88 -3.23 -11.74
CA ILE A 609 6.36 -1.84 -11.85
C ILE A 609 5.98 -0.96 -10.65
N CYS A 610 5.32 -1.51 -9.62
CA CYS A 610 4.79 -0.70 -8.51
C CYS A 610 5.87 -0.15 -7.57
N GLY A 611 7.05 -0.78 -7.52
CA GLY A 611 8.15 -0.38 -6.63
C GLY A 611 8.13 -0.99 -5.22
N GLY A 612 7.10 -1.78 -4.91
CA GLY A 612 6.93 -2.51 -3.66
C GLY A 612 7.20 -4.01 -3.81
N PRO A 613 6.90 -4.82 -2.76
CA PRO A 613 7.04 -6.26 -2.83
C PRO A 613 6.03 -6.88 -3.80
N VAL A 614 6.26 -8.15 -4.17
CA VAL A 614 5.27 -8.98 -4.84
C VAL A 614 4.91 -10.12 -3.91
N TYR A 615 3.64 -10.31 -3.60
CA TYR A 615 3.21 -11.49 -2.88
C TYR A 615 1.82 -11.90 -3.30
N VAL A 616 1.54 -13.19 -3.14
CA VAL A 616 0.27 -13.80 -3.52
C VAL A 616 -0.45 -14.38 -2.32
N SER A 617 -1.73 -14.69 -2.50
CA SER A 617 -2.61 -15.26 -1.47
C SER A 617 -3.22 -16.61 -1.88
N ASP A 618 -2.69 -17.21 -2.95
CA ASP A 618 -3.16 -18.46 -3.56
C ASP A 618 -3.45 -19.56 -2.53
N SER A 619 -4.52 -20.31 -2.79
CA SER A 619 -4.75 -21.59 -2.12
C SER A 619 -3.63 -22.58 -2.43
N VAL A 620 -3.32 -23.46 -1.48
CA VAL A 620 -2.38 -24.58 -1.68
C VAL A 620 -2.78 -25.40 -2.92
N GLY A 621 -1.83 -25.66 -3.82
CA GLY A 621 -2.03 -26.30 -5.12
C GLY A 621 -2.74 -25.45 -6.19
N GLY A 622 -3.00 -24.16 -5.94
CA GLY A 622 -3.69 -23.23 -6.83
C GLY A 622 -2.80 -22.11 -7.36
N HIS A 623 -1.59 -22.45 -7.82
CA HIS A 623 -0.59 -21.46 -8.25
C HIS A 623 -0.45 -21.43 -9.79
N ASP A 624 -0.42 -20.24 -10.38
CA ASP A 624 0.04 -20.04 -11.76
C ASP A 624 1.55 -19.74 -11.78
N PHE A 625 2.37 -20.79 -11.81
CA PHE A 625 3.82 -20.63 -11.85
C PHE A 625 4.36 -19.98 -13.13
N ASP A 626 3.63 -20.07 -14.24
CA ASP A 626 4.07 -19.45 -15.49
C ASP A 626 3.90 -17.93 -15.42
N LEU A 627 2.84 -17.45 -14.77
CA LEU A 627 2.69 -16.04 -14.43
C LEU A 627 3.73 -15.59 -13.41
N LEU A 628 3.92 -16.34 -12.31
CA LEU A 628 4.86 -15.97 -11.25
C LEU A 628 6.30 -15.85 -11.76
N LYS A 629 6.73 -16.72 -12.69
CA LYS A 629 8.07 -16.65 -13.32
C LYS A 629 8.28 -15.43 -14.22
N LYS A 630 7.24 -14.65 -14.53
CA LYS A 630 7.35 -13.34 -15.21
C LYS A 630 7.62 -12.18 -14.23
N LEU A 631 7.49 -12.44 -12.93
CA LEU A 631 7.61 -11.46 -11.85
C LEU A 631 8.81 -11.73 -10.94
N VAL A 632 9.12 -13.01 -10.71
CA VAL A 632 9.99 -13.44 -9.63
C VAL A 632 11.15 -14.28 -10.18
N TYR A 633 12.35 -14.03 -9.67
CA TYR A 633 13.50 -14.87 -9.95
C TYR A 633 13.42 -16.20 -9.18
N PRO A 634 14.09 -17.28 -9.65
CA PRO A 634 14.09 -18.56 -8.94
C PRO A 634 14.55 -18.48 -7.47
N ASP A 635 15.41 -17.53 -7.11
CA ASP A 635 15.85 -17.31 -5.73
C ASP A 635 14.84 -16.60 -4.82
N GLY A 636 13.72 -16.11 -5.37
CA GLY A 636 12.67 -15.38 -4.65
C GLY A 636 12.82 -13.86 -4.61
N THR A 637 13.87 -13.30 -5.22
CA THR A 637 13.99 -11.84 -5.40
C THR A 637 13.24 -11.36 -6.64
N ILE A 638 13.00 -10.05 -6.77
CA ILE A 638 12.24 -9.47 -7.91
C ILE A 638 13.06 -8.38 -8.63
N PRO A 639 12.84 -8.15 -9.94
CA PRO A 639 13.37 -6.99 -10.67
C PRO A 639 12.59 -5.72 -10.27
N LYS A 640 12.79 -5.25 -9.03
CA LYS A 640 12.04 -4.11 -8.47
C LYS A 640 12.39 -2.80 -9.20
N CYS A 641 11.37 -1.99 -9.49
CA CYS A 641 11.60 -0.59 -9.85
C CYS A 641 12.24 0.19 -8.69
N GLN A 642 12.87 1.30 -9.05
CA GLN A 642 13.73 2.11 -8.18
C GLN A 642 12.95 3.05 -7.25
N ASP A 643 11.72 3.41 -7.62
CA ASP A 643 10.82 4.28 -6.85
C ASP A 643 9.44 3.61 -6.73
N PHE A 644 8.41 4.30 -6.24
CA PHE A 644 7.02 3.85 -6.29
C PHE A 644 6.28 4.37 -7.52
N ALA A 645 5.34 3.58 -8.05
CA ALA A 645 4.62 3.95 -9.27
C ALA A 645 3.60 5.06 -9.02
N LEU A 646 3.55 6.03 -9.93
CA LEU A 646 2.65 7.18 -9.88
C LEU A 646 1.86 7.33 -11.18
N PRO A 647 0.60 7.83 -11.14
CA PRO A 647 -0.14 8.16 -12.36
C PRO A 647 0.62 9.18 -13.21
N THR A 648 0.59 9.04 -14.54
CA THR A 648 1.13 10.06 -15.44
C THR A 648 0.33 11.36 -15.36
N ARG A 649 0.96 12.47 -15.76
CA ARG A 649 0.41 13.82 -15.58
C ARG A 649 -0.94 14.01 -16.25
N ASP A 650 -1.15 13.38 -17.40
CA ASP A 650 -2.40 13.42 -18.18
C ASP A 650 -3.55 12.61 -17.53
N CYS A 651 -3.25 11.72 -16.59
CA CYS A 651 -4.26 10.99 -15.82
C CYS A 651 -4.78 11.79 -14.61
N LEU A 652 -3.99 12.71 -14.03
CA LEU A 652 -4.26 13.30 -12.71
C LEU A 652 -5.64 13.95 -12.55
N PHE A 653 -6.21 14.52 -13.63
CA PHE A 653 -7.52 15.19 -13.61
C PHE A 653 -8.54 14.49 -14.54
N ARG A 654 -8.34 13.19 -14.79
CA ARG A 654 -9.16 12.36 -15.67
C ARG A 654 -9.50 11.04 -14.99
N ASN A 655 -10.75 10.59 -15.10
CA ASN A 655 -11.24 9.45 -14.35
C ASN A 655 -11.02 8.12 -15.13
N PRO A 656 -10.03 7.29 -14.77
CA PRO A 656 -9.71 6.09 -15.55
C PRO A 656 -10.62 4.89 -15.23
N LEU A 657 -11.64 5.08 -14.40
CA LEU A 657 -12.56 4.03 -13.94
C LEU A 657 -13.87 3.98 -14.73
N PHE A 658 -14.40 5.11 -15.19
CA PHE A 658 -15.72 5.12 -15.84
C PHE A 658 -15.99 6.32 -16.77
N ASP A 659 -14.95 7.00 -17.28
CA ASP A 659 -15.14 8.12 -18.23
C ASP A 659 -15.19 7.70 -19.72
N LYS A 660 -14.96 6.41 -20.01
CA LYS A 660 -14.93 5.81 -21.37
C LYS A 660 -13.84 6.36 -22.29
N LYS A 661 -12.80 6.99 -21.73
CA LYS A 661 -11.77 7.71 -22.50
C LYS A 661 -10.37 7.44 -21.97
N THR A 662 -10.22 7.37 -20.66
CA THR A 662 -8.92 7.41 -20.00
C THR A 662 -8.45 6.00 -19.64
N ILE A 663 -7.23 5.67 -20.08
CA ILE A 663 -6.47 4.51 -19.63
C ILE A 663 -5.59 4.96 -18.46
N LEU A 664 -5.53 4.18 -17.39
CA LEU A 664 -4.60 4.46 -16.30
C LEU A 664 -3.18 4.21 -16.81
N LYS A 665 -2.40 5.28 -16.97
CA LYS A 665 -0.96 5.18 -17.16
C LYS A 665 -0.26 5.45 -15.83
N ILE A 666 0.65 4.56 -15.45
CA ILE A 666 1.55 4.75 -14.30
C ILE A 666 2.99 4.66 -14.77
N TRP A 667 3.87 5.44 -14.18
CA TRP A 667 5.29 5.46 -14.50
C TRP A 667 6.17 5.15 -13.28
N ASN A 668 7.36 4.62 -13.55
CA ASN A 668 8.41 4.38 -12.56
C ASN A 668 9.79 4.33 -13.25
N PHE A 669 10.85 4.14 -12.48
CA PHE A 669 12.22 4.06 -12.96
C PHE A 669 12.83 2.67 -12.80
N ASN A 670 13.63 2.29 -13.79
CA ASN A 670 14.67 1.27 -13.67
C ASN A 670 16.04 1.95 -13.61
N LYS A 671 17.09 1.18 -13.32
CA LYS A 671 18.44 1.77 -13.17
C LYS A 671 18.95 2.43 -14.45
N TYR A 672 18.61 1.87 -15.61
CA TYR A 672 19.06 2.32 -16.93
C TYR A 672 17.88 2.63 -17.88
N GLY A 673 16.76 3.10 -17.33
CA GLY A 673 15.60 3.48 -18.14
C GLY A 673 14.39 3.84 -17.29
N GLY A 674 13.31 4.24 -17.97
CA GLY A 674 12.00 4.46 -17.36
C GLY A 674 11.00 3.42 -17.84
N VAL A 675 9.93 3.24 -17.10
CA VAL A 675 8.87 2.30 -17.44
C VAL A 675 7.50 2.95 -17.31
N ILE A 676 6.63 2.71 -18.27
CA ILE A 676 5.21 3.07 -18.21
C ILE A 676 4.38 1.79 -18.31
N GLY A 677 3.40 1.62 -17.43
CA GLY A 677 2.35 0.63 -17.62
C GLY A 677 1.03 1.32 -17.94
N ALA A 678 0.35 0.87 -19.01
CA ALA A 678 -0.96 1.36 -19.41
C ALA A 678 -2.02 0.28 -19.15
N PHE A 679 -2.97 0.56 -18.24
CA PHE A 679 -3.95 -0.40 -17.72
C PHE A 679 -5.39 0.07 -17.99
N ASN A 680 -6.20 -0.77 -18.63
CA ASN A 680 -7.62 -0.47 -18.80
C ASN A 680 -8.39 -0.84 -17.53
N CYS A 681 -8.56 0.16 -16.66
CA CYS A 681 -9.24 0.05 -15.36
C CYS A 681 -10.75 0.37 -15.44
N GLN A 682 -11.30 0.56 -16.63
CA GLN A 682 -12.68 1.00 -16.79
C GLN A 682 -13.66 -0.11 -16.40
N GLY A 683 -14.81 0.27 -15.85
CA GLY A 683 -15.94 -0.64 -15.64
C GLY A 683 -16.59 -0.56 -14.26
N ALA A 684 -15.98 0.09 -13.28
CA ALA A 684 -16.59 0.33 -11.97
C ALA A 684 -15.96 1.52 -11.27
N GLY A 685 -16.70 2.19 -10.39
CA GLY A 685 -16.15 3.26 -9.56
C GLY A 685 -17.12 3.73 -8.49
N TRP A 686 -16.71 4.74 -7.73
CA TRP A 686 -17.50 5.33 -6.66
C TRP A 686 -18.76 6.01 -7.20
N ASP A 687 -19.92 5.63 -6.67
CA ASP A 687 -21.20 6.30 -6.88
C ASP A 687 -21.56 7.13 -5.63
N PRO A 688 -21.47 8.47 -5.67
CA PRO A 688 -21.77 9.31 -4.51
C PRO A 688 -23.22 9.22 -4.01
N LYS A 689 -24.17 8.81 -4.86
CA LYS A 689 -25.60 8.73 -4.49
C LYS A 689 -25.88 7.45 -3.71
N GLU A 690 -25.27 6.35 -4.13
CA GLU A 690 -25.41 5.06 -3.44
C GLU A 690 -24.34 4.84 -2.36
N GLN A 691 -23.33 5.74 -2.29
CA GLN A 691 -22.20 5.68 -1.36
C GLN A 691 -21.47 4.33 -1.39
N ARG A 692 -21.25 3.80 -2.59
CA ARG A 692 -20.56 2.52 -2.80
C ARG A 692 -19.86 2.46 -4.15
N ILE A 693 -18.98 1.48 -4.30
CA ILE A 693 -18.44 1.11 -5.62
C ILE A 693 -19.51 0.37 -6.40
N LYS A 694 -19.72 0.77 -7.66
CA LYS A 694 -20.72 0.20 -8.56
C LYS A 694 -20.13 -0.06 -9.95
N GLY A 695 -20.63 -1.12 -10.59
CA GLY A 695 -20.33 -1.44 -11.98
C GLY A 695 -21.03 -0.53 -13.00
N TYR A 696 -20.28 -0.16 -14.03
CA TYR A 696 -20.71 0.60 -15.21
C TYR A 696 -20.32 -0.20 -16.46
N SER A 697 -21.10 -1.23 -16.78
CA SER A 697 -20.80 -2.18 -17.86
C SER A 697 -20.60 -1.52 -19.22
N GLU A 698 -21.27 -0.39 -19.47
CA GLU A 698 -21.13 0.39 -20.70
C GLU A 698 -19.76 1.06 -20.86
N CYS A 699 -18.95 1.12 -19.79
CA CYS A 699 -17.56 1.60 -19.77
C CYS A 699 -16.53 0.50 -20.02
N TYR A 700 -16.92 -0.77 -19.86
CA TYR A 700 -16.03 -1.93 -20.00
C TYR A 700 -15.76 -2.24 -21.49
N LYS A 701 -14.93 -1.41 -22.13
CA LYS A 701 -14.66 -1.45 -23.58
C LYS A 701 -13.17 -1.24 -23.89
N PRO A 702 -12.69 -1.70 -25.06
CA PRO A 702 -11.34 -1.40 -25.50
C PRO A 702 -11.16 0.11 -25.68
N LEU A 703 -10.03 0.65 -25.23
CA LEU A 703 -9.72 2.07 -25.36
C LEU A 703 -8.33 2.28 -25.97
N PRO A 704 -8.16 3.28 -26.86
CA PRO A 704 -6.85 3.67 -27.33
C PRO A 704 -6.07 4.39 -26.21
N VAL A 705 -4.75 4.24 -26.24
CA VAL A 705 -3.82 4.97 -25.39
C VAL A 705 -2.66 5.47 -26.23
N SER A 706 -2.19 6.65 -25.85
CA SER A 706 -1.05 7.35 -26.41
C SER A 706 0.05 7.41 -25.35
N VAL A 707 1.26 6.94 -25.68
CA VAL A 707 2.39 6.88 -24.75
C VAL A 707 3.63 7.51 -25.38
N GLN A 708 4.33 8.35 -24.61
CA GLN A 708 5.59 8.99 -24.99
C GLN A 708 6.63 8.92 -23.86
N ALA A 709 7.91 9.11 -24.19
CA ALA A 709 8.97 9.19 -23.19
C ALA A 709 8.79 10.37 -22.22
N THR A 710 8.12 11.43 -22.65
CA THR A 710 7.79 12.63 -21.85
C THR A 710 6.68 12.40 -20.83
N ASP A 711 5.96 11.27 -20.90
CA ASP A 711 5.00 10.87 -19.86
C ASP A 711 5.70 10.39 -18.57
N ILE A 712 7.01 10.10 -18.62
CA ILE A 712 7.84 9.80 -17.45
C ILE A 712 8.39 11.11 -16.89
N GLU A 713 8.21 11.29 -15.59
CA GLU A 713 8.67 12.50 -14.88
C GLU A 713 10.15 12.35 -14.47
N TRP A 714 11.05 12.31 -15.46
CA TRP A 714 12.48 12.04 -15.27
C TRP A 714 13.19 12.92 -14.22
N ASP A 715 12.66 14.11 -13.96
CA ASP A 715 13.20 15.06 -12.97
C ASP A 715 12.93 14.66 -11.50
N GLN A 716 12.03 13.70 -11.27
CA GLN A 716 11.68 13.23 -9.92
C GLN A 716 12.79 12.40 -9.28
N LYS A 717 13.74 11.91 -10.07
CA LYS A 717 14.92 11.20 -9.58
C LYS A 717 16.19 11.73 -10.23
N LYS A 718 17.17 12.15 -9.41
CA LYS A 718 18.41 12.79 -9.89
C LYS A 718 19.19 11.91 -10.86
N GLU A 719 19.25 10.61 -10.58
CA GLU A 719 19.92 9.63 -11.45
C GLU A 719 19.19 9.43 -12.78
N ALA A 720 17.88 9.71 -12.82
CA ALA A 720 17.04 9.58 -14.01
C ALA A 720 17.00 10.83 -14.88
N ALA A 721 17.24 12.01 -14.32
CA ALA A 721 17.19 13.28 -15.05
C ALA A 721 18.10 13.31 -16.29
N GLN A 722 19.31 12.73 -16.20
CA GLN A 722 20.24 12.66 -17.33
C GLN A 722 19.72 11.77 -18.48
N MET A 723 18.87 10.78 -18.18
CA MET A 723 18.28 9.90 -19.20
C MET A 723 17.26 10.65 -20.08
N SER A 724 16.67 11.74 -19.57
CA SER A 724 15.74 12.58 -20.33
C SER A 724 16.39 13.37 -21.46
N GLU A 725 17.71 13.54 -21.40
CA GLU A 725 18.50 14.28 -22.40
C GLU A 725 18.90 13.41 -23.60
N ALA A 726 18.49 12.14 -23.64
CA ALA A 726 18.84 11.24 -24.74
C ALA A 726 18.13 11.67 -26.05
N ASP A 727 18.90 11.72 -27.15
CA ASP A 727 18.37 12.02 -28.49
C ASP A 727 17.33 10.97 -28.94
N GLU A 728 17.54 9.72 -28.54
CA GLU A 728 16.79 8.56 -29.01
C GLU A 728 16.63 7.55 -27.88
N PHE A 729 15.50 6.88 -27.87
CA PHE A 729 15.16 5.80 -26.96
C PHE A 729 14.79 4.56 -27.76
N ILE A 730 15.12 3.41 -27.19
CA ILE A 730 14.47 2.16 -27.53
C ILE A 730 13.32 1.94 -26.57
N VAL A 731 12.16 1.62 -27.12
CA VAL A 731 10.97 1.26 -26.35
C VAL A 731 10.65 -0.20 -26.61
N TYR A 732 10.69 -1.01 -25.56
CA TYR A 732 10.23 -2.39 -25.63
C TYR A 732 8.81 -2.49 -25.07
N LEU A 733 7.88 -2.97 -25.90
CA LEU A 733 6.51 -3.29 -25.53
C LEU A 733 6.45 -4.76 -25.12
N ASN A 734 6.21 -5.01 -23.84
CA ASN A 734 6.33 -6.35 -23.28
C ASN A 734 5.23 -7.31 -23.75
N GLN A 735 3.98 -6.86 -23.86
CA GLN A 735 2.87 -7.71 -24.29
C GLN A 735 2.81 -7.88 -25.81
N ALA A 736 3.13 -6.82 -26.56
CA ALA A 736 3.27 -6.90 -28.01
C ALA A 736 4.57 -7.59 -28.48
N GLU A 737 5.56 -7.74 -27.59
CA GLU A 737 6.92 -8.24 -27.87
C GLU A 737 7.64 -7.45 -28.97
N GLU A 738 7.39 -6.14 -29.03
CA GLU A 738 7.87 -5.24 -30.09
C GLU A 738 8.96 -4.30 -29.59
N LEU A 739 9.92 -4.00 -30.46
CA LEU A 739 11.02 -3.06 -30.20
C LEU A 739 10.89 -1.86 -31.15
N LEU A 740 10.75 -0.67 -30.58
CA LEU A 740 10.55 0.58 -31.32
C LEU A 740 11.71 1.54 -31.07
N LEU A 741 12.18 2.20 -32.13
CA LEU A 741 13.10 3.34 -32.04
C LEU A 741 12.28 4.63 -32.05
N VAL A 742 12.42 5.45 -31.01
CA VAL A 742 11.71 6.73 -30.88
C VAL A 742 12.68 7.85 -30.50
N SER A 743 12.42 9.05 -30.96
CA SER A 743 13.06 10.29 -30.48
C SER A 743 12.04 11.12 -29.66
N PRO A 744 12.49 12.12 -28.87
CA PRO A 744 11.60 13.06 -28.19
C PRO A 744 10.58 13.76 -29.12
N GLU A 745 10.90 13.91 -30.41
CA GLU A 745 10.03 14.52 -31.43
C GLU A 745 9.16 13.51 -32.17
N SER A 746 9.30 12.22 -31.91
CA SER A 746 8.50 11.18 -32.56
C SER A 746 7.03 11.28 -32.16
N GLU A 747 6.13 10.85 -33.05
CA GLU A 747 4.73 10.71 -32.70
C GLU A 747 4.56 9.71 -31.55
N ALA A 748 3.53 9.93 -30.73
CA ALA A 748 3.24 9.04 -29.63
C ALA A 748 2.90 7.62 -30.10
N ILE A 749 3.36 6.63 -29.34
CA ILE A 749 3.01 5.23 -29.57
C ILE A 749 1.51 5.07 -29.30
N GLN A 750 0.76 4.62 -30.31
CA GLN A 750 -0.68 4.38 -30.22
C GLN A 750 -0.96 2.88 -30.14
N ILE A 751 -1.69 2.44 -29.12
CA ILE A 751 -2.18 1.07 -29.00
C ILE A 751 -3.59 1.06 -28.41
N THR A 752 -4.37 0.01 -28.68
CA THR A 752 -5.69 -0.21 -28.06
C THR A 752 -5.58 -1.26 -26.96
N ILE A 753 -5.93 -0.89 -25.73
CA ILE A 753 -5.88 -1.77 -24.56
C ILE A 753 -7.28 -2.34 -24.30
N GLN A 754 -7.38 -3.66 -24.23
CA GLN A 754 -8.62 -4.36 -23.91
C GLN A 754 -8.98 -4.20 -22.41
N PRO A 755 -10.26 -4.31 -22.03
CA PRO A 755 -10.67 -4.27 -20.62
C PRO A 755 -9.93 -5.30 -19.76
N SER A 756 -9.50 -4.93 -18.55
CA SER A 756 -8.71 -5.78 -17.65
C SER A 756 -7.41 -6.34 -18.27
N THR A 757 -6.87 -5.67 -19.29
CA THR A 757 -5.54 -5.94 -19.85
C THR A 757 -4.64 -4.72 -19.75
N PHE A 758 -3.38 -4.87 -20.15
CA PHE A 758 -2.38 -3.82 -20.05
C PHE A 758 -1.30 -3.96 -21.12
N GLU A 759 -0.45 -2.95 -21.22
CA GLU A 759 0.85 -2.98 -21.90
C GLU A 759 1.90 -2.32 -21.00
N ILE A 760 3.14 -2.83 -21.02
CA ILE A 760 4.30 -2.25 -20.32
C ILE A 760 5.32 -1.79 -21.37
N PHE A 761 5.68 -0.52 -21.30
CA PHE A 761 6.64 0.16 -22.17
C PHE A 761 7.93 0.42 -21.38
N SER A 762 9.02 -0.26 -21.75
CA SER A 762 10.35 -0.01 -21.18
C SER A 762 11.11 0.97 -22.07
N PHE A 763 11.29 2.20 -21.62
CA PHE A 763 12.04 3.26 -22.31
C PHE A 763 13.51 3.23 -21.88
N VAL A 764 14.39 2.91 -22.82
CA VAL A 764 15.84 2.79 -22.59
C VAL A 764 16.58 3.81 -23.47
N PRO A 765 17.31 4.76 -22.89
CA PRO A 765 18.07 5.74 -23.66
C PRO A 765 19.18 5.06 -24.48
N ILE A 766 19.35 5.48 -25.73
CA ILE A 766 20.39 4.95 -26.60
C ILE A 766 21.72 5.64 -26.30
N LYS A 767 22.75 4.84 -26.04
CA LYS A 767 24.12 5.35 -25.92
C LYS A 767 24.83 5.28 -27.27
N LYS A 768 25.23 6.44 -27.79
CA LYS A 768 26.14 6.57 -28.95
C LYS A 768 27.59 6.47 -28.49
N LEU A 769 28.35 5.54 -29.08
CA LEU A 769 29.76 5.26 -28.81
C LEU A 769 30.61 5.86 -29.95
N GLY A 770 31.36 6.90 -29.62
CA GLY A 770 31.95 7.87 -30.56
C GLY A 770 33.16 7.35 -31.34
N GLY A 771 33.86 6.32 -30.88
CA GLY A 771 35.00 5.73 -31.60
C GLY A 771 34.60 4.94 -32.86
N THR A 772 33.38 4.40 -32.90
CA THR A 772 32.95 3.46 -33.94
C THR A 772 31.57 3.72 -34.53
N GLY A 773 30.84 4.75 -34.08
CA GLY A 773 29.47 5.04 -34.56
C GLY A 773 28.43 3.99 -34.15
N ILE A 774 28.72 3.23 -33.09
CA ILE A 774 27.83 2.19 -32.57
C ILE A 774 26.83 2.84 -31.60
N SER A 775 25.56 2.48 -31.74
CA SER A 775 24.47 2.87 -30.86
C SER A 775 23.95 1.65 -30.13
N PHE A 776 23.88 1.70 -28.80
CA PHE A 776 23.52 0.54 -27.98
C PHE A 776 22.54 0.91 -26.85
N ALA A 777 21.56 0.03 -26.59
CA ALA A 777 20.64 0.14 -25.46
C ALA A 777 20.30 -1.24 -24.84
N PRO A 778 20.56 -1.48 -23.54
CA PRO A 778 20.22 -2.74 -22.88
C PRO A 778 18.76 -2.75 -22.40
N VAL A 779 17.92 -3.61 -22.96
CA VAL A 779 16.50 -3.72 -22.56
C VAL A 779 16.33 -4.61 -21.33
N GLY A 780 17.05 -5.74 -21.26
CA GLY A 780 16.96 -6.71 -20.15
C GLY A 780 16.25 -7.99 -20.55
N LEU A 781 15.69 -8.72 -19.59
CA LEU A 781 15.01 -10.00 -19.86
C LEU A 781 13.59 -9.77 -20.38
N ALA A 782 13.37 -10.13 -21.65
CA ALA A 782 12.08 -9.98 -22.33
C ALA A 782 10.96 -10.83 -21.72
N ASN A 783 11.31 -11.97 -21.10
CA ASN A 783 10.36 -12.85 -20.43
C ASN A 783 9.88 -12.34 -19.05
N MET A 784 10.47 -11.25 -18.54
CA MET A 784 10.04 -10.61 -17.28
C MET A 784 9.18 -9.39 -17.61
N PHE A 785 8.10 -9.15 -16.84
CA PHE A 785 7.25 -7.98 -17.05
C PHE A 785 8.00 -6.66 -16.85
N ASN A 786 8.89 -6.59 -15.85
CA ASN A 786 9.82 -5.46 -15.72
C ASN A 786 11.19 -5.83 -16.30
N SER A 787 11.30 -5.79 -17.63
CA SER A 787 12.54 -6.16 -18.34
C SER A 787 13.73 -5.28 -17.92
N GLY A 788 13.55 -3.95 -17.85
CA GLY A 788 14.63 -3.03 -17.48
C GLY A 788 15.12 -3.20 -16.04
N GLY A 789 14.27 -3.72 -15.14
CA GLY A 789 14.62 -4.02 -13.75
C GLY A 789 15.61 -5.18 -13.60
N THR A 790 15.87 -5.95 -14.67
CA THR A 790 16.81 -7.07 -14.63
C THR A 790 18.26 -6.66 -14.81
N ILE A 791 18.52 -5.47 -15.34
CA ILE A 791 19.87 -4.95 -15.57
C ILE A 791 20.47 -4.48 -14.24
N GLN A 792 21.59 -5.08 -13.85
CA GLN A 792 22.31 -4.75 -12.63
C GLN A 792 23.36 -3.67 -12.88
N GLU A 793 24.18 -3.84 -13.92
CA GLU A 793 25.25 -2.90 -14.29
C GLU A 793 25.41 -2.84 -15.81
N VAL A 794 25.90 -1.70 -16.31
CA VAL A 794 26.27 -1.49 -17.72
C VAL A 794 27.57 -0.69 -17.78
N GLU A 795 28.54 -1.23 -18.52
CA GLU A 795 29.83 -0.58 -18.77
C GLU A 795 30.08 -0.46 -20.28
N TYR A 796 30.53 0.71 -20.70
CA TYR A 796 30.88 1.00 -22.09
C TYR A 796 32.39 1.24 -22.21
N PHE A 797 33.05 0.46 -23.06
CA PHE A 797 34.45 0.62 -23.43
C PHE A 797 34.52 1.04 -24.89
N ASP A 798 34.99 2.26 -25.13
CA ASP A 798 35.04 2.84 -26.47
C ASP A 798 36.46 3.35 -26.75
N SER A 799 37.07 2.84 -27.81
CA SER A 799 38.40 3.23 -28.28
C SER A 799 38.40 3.28 -29.81
N GLU A 800 39.38 3.97 -30.41
CA GLU A 800 39.48 4.07 -31.88
C GLU A 800 39.59 2.71 -32.61
N ALA A 801 40.00 1.65 -31.90
CA ALA A 801 40.23 0.33 -32.49
C ALA A 801 39.16 -0.71 -32.14
N GLU A 802 38.49 -0.57 -31.00
CA GLU A 802 37.60 -1.60 -30.44
C GLU A 802 36.55 -0.98 -29.52
N THR A 803 35.30 -1.39 -29.72
CA THR A 803 34.15 -1.00 -28.88
C THR A 803 33.58 -2.24 -28.22
N CYS A 804 33.44 -2.21 -26.89
CA CYS A 804 32.90 -3.29 -26.09
C CYS A 804 31.84 -2.77 -25.12
N VAL A 805 30.71 -3.47 -25.06
CA VAL A 805 29.67 -3.21 -24.05
C VAL A 805 29.60 -4.40 -23.12
N LYS A 806 29.67 -4.18 -21.81
CA LYS A 806 29.49 -5.21 -20.78
C LYS A 806 28.26 -4.91 -19.95
N ILE A 807 27.54 -5.96 -19.58
CA ILE A 807 26.22 -5.88 -18.95
C ILE A 807 26.13 -6.98 -17.92
N GLU A 808 25.77 -6.62 -16.69
CA GLU A 808 25.38 -7.58 -15.67
C GLU A 808 23.85 -7.70 -15.66
N VAL A 809 23.34 -8.91 -15.82
CA VAL A 809 21.90 -9.19 -15.91
C VAL A 809 21.55 -10.24 -14.88
N LYS A 810 20.57 -9.96 -14.02
CA LYS A 810 20.04 -10.95 -13.08
C LYS A 810 18.83 -11.67 -13.67
N GLY A 811 18.83 -13.00 -13.60
CA GLY A 811 17.74 -13.86 -14.06
C GLY A 811 18.14 -14.78 -15.21
N GLY A 812 17.23 -15.68 -15.58
CA GLY A 812 17.35 -16.55 -16.75
C GLY A 812 16.26 -16.27 -17.78
N GLY A 813 16.55 -16.55 -19.05
CA GLY A 813 15.61 -16.38 -20.16
C GLY A 813 16.21 -15.58 -21.31
N SER A 814 15.35 -14.86 -22.05
CA SER A 814 15.72 -14.16 -23.27
C SER A 814 16.19 -12.75 -22.96
N PHE A 815 17.51 -12.55 -22.95
CA PHE A 815 18.09 -11.22 -22.86
C PHE A 815 17.95 -10.49 -24.20
N LEU A 816 17.49 -9.25 -24.11
CA LEU A 816 17.22 -8.36 -25.22
C LEU A 816 18.00 -7.05 -25.07
N SER A 817 18.53 -6.58 -26.18
CA SER A 817 19.16 -5.28 -26.33
C SER A 817 18.98 -4.77 -27.77
N TYR A 818 19.31 -3.51 -27.99
CA TYR A 818 19.39 -2.91 -29.30
C TYR A 818 20.85 -2.59 -29.65
N SER A 819 21.20 -2.83 -30.90
CA SER A 819 22.43 -2.34 -31.52
C SER A 819 22.21 -2.00 -32.99
N ASN A 820 22.65 -0.82 -33.44
CA ASN A 820 22.53 -0.40 -34.84
C ASN A 820 23.41 -1.21 -35.82
N ALA A 821 24.39 -1.96 -35.30
CA ALA A 821 25.24 -2.87 -36.06
C ALA A 821 25.38 -4.20 -35.35
N SER A 822 25.67 -5.26 -36.11
CA SER A 822 25.89 -6.59 -35.56
C SER A 822 27.23 -6.67 -34.81
N PRO A 823 27.28 -7.20 -33.57
CA PRO A 823 28.54 -7.49 -32.89
C PRO A 823 29.39 -8.48 -33.69
N LYS A 824 30.72 -8.36 -33.60
CA LYS A 824 31.66 -9.39 -34.11
C LYS A 824 31.65 -10.64 -33.22
N LYS A 825 31.54 -10.45 -31.91
CA LYS A 825 31.54 -11.53 -30.90
C LYS A 825 30.61 -11.18 -29.74
N GLY A 826 29.94 -12.20 -29.20
CA GLY A 826 29.23 -12.15 -27.94
C GLY A 826 29.90 -13.06 -26.91
N PHE A 827 29.88 -12.66 -25.65
CA PHE A 827 30.40 -13.41 -24.53
C PHE A 827 29.35 -13.53 -23.44
N LEU A 828 29.30 -14.71 -22.81
CA LEU A 828 28.50 -15.00 -21.64
C LEU A 828 29.42 -15.60 -20.57
N ASN A 829 29.53 -14.92 -19.44
CA ASN A 829 30.40 -15.30 -18.32
C ASN A 829 31.86 -15.56 -18.74
N GLY A 830 32.36 -14.72 -19.67
CA GLY A 830 33.72 -14.81 -20.21
C GLY A 830 33.94 -15.85 -21.31
N ALA A 831 32.95 -16.71 -21.59
CA ALA A 831 33.00 -17.66 -22.70
C ALA A 831 32.31 -17.08 -23.93
N GLN A 832 32.84 -17.35 -25.14
CA GLN A 832 32.18 -16.92 -26.38
C GLN A 832 30.82 -17.61 -26.51
N ALA A 833 29.78 -16.85 -26.80
CA ALA A 833 28.40 -17.31 -26.91
C ALA A 833 27.77 -16.89 -28.24
N ALA A 834 26.86 -17.72 -28.75
CA ALA A 834 26.06 -17.39 -29.93
C ALA A 834 24.99 -16.37 -29.56
N PHE A 835 24.79 -15.36 -30.39
CA PHE A 835 23.74 -14.36 -30.26
C PHE A 835 22.96 -14.24 -31.57
N GLU A 836 21.76 -13.69 -31.49
CA GLU A 836 20.93 -13.37 -32.64
C GLU A 836 20.92 -11.85 -32.83
N TRP A 837 21.25 -11.37 -34.02
CA TRP A 837 21.10 -9.97 -34.41
C TRP A 837 20.26 -9.89 -35.67
N LEU A 838 19.28 -8.98 -35.68
CA LEU A 838 18.40 -8.72 -36.81
C LEU A 838 18.65 -7.32 -37.36
N ASP A 839 18.33 -7.11 -38.64
CA ASP A 839 18.55 -5.83 -39.35
C ASP A 839 17.77 -4.64 -38.74
N ASN A 840 16.73 -4.90 -37.94
CA ASN A 840 16.02 -3.87 -37.17
C ASN A 840 16.76 -3.48 -35.87
N GLY A 841 17.97 -3.97 -35.67
CA GLY A 841 18.83 -3.70 -34.52
C GLY A 841 18.54 -4.54 -33.29
N LYS A 842 17.56 -5.47 -33.34
CA LYS A 842 17.28 -6.39 -32.24
C LYS A 842 18.47 -7.32 -32.02
N LEU A 843 19.02 -7.32 -30.80
CA LEU A 843 20.13 -8.18 -30.38
C LEU A 843 19.70 -9.01 -29.17
N ALA A 844 19.71 -10.34 -29.33
CA ALA A 844 19.21 -11.28 -28.33
C ALA A 844 20.20 -12.40 -27.99
N LEU A 845 20.14 -12.86 -26.74
CA LEU A 845 20.96 -13.94 -26.20
C LEU A 845 20.16 -14.67 -25.10
N ASN A 846 20.19 -16.01 -25.06
CA ASN A 846 19.58 -16.75 -23.96
C ASN A 846 20.54 -16.85 -22.77
N LEU A 847 20.05 -16.49 -21.59
CA LEU A 847 20.80 -16.53 -20.33
C LEU A 847 20.35 -17.71 -19.45
N PRO A 848 21.27 -18.53 -18.95
CA PRO A 848 20.95 -19.56 -17.97
C PRO A 848 20.79 -18.95 -16.57
N TRP A 849 19.94 -19.56 -15.75
CA TRP A 849 19.97 -19.31 -14.32
C TRP A 849 21.15 -20.04 -13.66
N THR A 850 22.10 -19.29 -13.09
CA THR A 850 23.27 -19.87 -12.39
C THR A 850 23.23 -19.53 -10.91
N GLU A 851 22.80 -20.48 -10.08
CA GLU A 851 22.58 -20.26 -8.63
C GLU A 851 23.86 -19.86 -7.87
N THR A 852 25.01 -20.44 -8.22
CA THR A 852 26.31 -20.12 -7.58
C THR A 852 26.78 -18.67 -7.82
N ALA A 853 26.23 -18.01 -8.84
CA ALA A 853 26.50 -16.60 -9.16
C ALA A 853 25.34 -15.68 -8.70
N GLY A 854 24.43 -16.17 -7.86
CA GLY A 854 23.24 -15.43 -7.43
C GLY A 854 22.29 -15.11 -8.59
N GLY A 855 22.32 -15.91 -9.67
CA GLY A 855 21.52 -15.68 -10.86
C GLY A 855 22.02 -14.55 -11.77
N VAL A 856 23.20 -13.99 -11.52
CA VAL A 856 23.78 -12.91 -12.34
C VAL A 856 24.61 -13.48 -13.48
N SER A 857 24.35 -13.01 -14.70
CA SER A 857 25.12 -13.31 -15.90
C SER A 857 25.87 -12.07 -16.37
N ASN A 858 27.14 -12.25 -16.75
CA ASN A 858 27.96 -11.23 -17.38
C ASN A 858 27.87 -11.39 -18.91
N VAL A 859 27.21 -10.45 -19.58
CA VAL A 859 27.07 -10.42 -21.04
C VAL A 859 28.02 -9.37 -21.59
N ALA A 860 28.75 -9.69 -22.65
CA ALA A 860 29.56 -8.70 -23.37
C ALA A 860 29.44 -8.82 -24.88
N PHE A 861 29.37 -7.69 -25.57
CA PHE A 861 29.39 -7.61 -27.03
C PHE A 861 30.60 -6.81 -27.50
N LEU A 862 31.27 -7.32 -28.52
CA LEU A 862 32.46 -6.74 -29.13
C LEU A 862 32.17 -6.35 -30.57
N PHE A 863 32.42 -5.10 -30.94
CA PHE A 863 32.07 -4.53 -32.24
C PHE A 863 33.25 -4.32 -33.18
#